data_AF-A0A417VMD1-F1
#
_entry.id   AF-A0A417VMD1-F1
#
_cell.length_a   1.000
_cell.length_b   1.000
_cell.length_c   1.000
_cell.angle_alpha   90.00
_cell.angle_beta   90.00
_cell.angle_gamma   90.00
#
_symmetry.space_group_name_H-M   'P 1'
#
loop_
_entity.id
_entity.type
_entity.pdbx_description
1 polymer ?
#
loop_
_entity_poly.entity_id
_entity_poly.type
_entity_poly.pdbx_seq_one_letter_code
_entity_poly.pdbx_strand_id
1 'polypeptide(L)'
;MENADIKYLKVLATQYPNIAAAATEIVNLKAILSLPKATEHFITDVHGEYEQFRHVMCNGSGAVQRKIEDEFGSSLGIPEKRTLATLIYYPELKIKQIEGKLTARENLEDWYKVTIFRLIRVCKNASSKYTRSKVRKSLPKDFAYIIEELMTGRPDVADQEAYYNEIINSVIHTGRAAQLIADFCYLIRRFTVDHLHVVGDIFDRGPYPHLIMDDLMKHHSVDIQWGNHDILWMGAAAGSVACMCNMLRISARYGNLSILEDAYGINMIPLMRLAMDCYQGHTSKTFNVHVRDDDEEYDRDFAELDAMMHKAITIIQFKAEGQLIKEHPEWDMQERLLLDKIDYEKGTIKLNGKEYTLNDTYFPTIDPKEPYKFTQQEEDVVERLKNSFLGSERLQRHIRFLYTKGSLYKVYNGNLLYHGCVPLNDDGSFMKVNIYGKTYSGKALYDILEHYARKGYYSIDPVEKKRGEDILWFIWKNKHSPVFGKERMATFERYFINEKETHEEPKNAYYRLFEKEEIVDKILKEFGLPVQGAHIINGHIPVIVKKGESPVKCGGKLLVIDGGFSKAYQQKTGIAGYTLIYNSYGLVLAAHEPFTSMEDTVLNETCIHSHIVMEQNVVKRKTVNDTDTGKVLRENIEELEELLEAYRSGMLVEKF
;
A
#
# COMPACT_ATOMS: atom_id res chain seq x y z
N MET A 1 -8.40 -29.69 -34.49
CA MET A 1 -7.90 -29.71 -33.10
C MET A 1 -6.60 -30.46 -33.06
N GLU A 2 -5.57 -29.81 -32.54
CA GLU A 2 -4.25 -30.42 -32.38
C GLU A 2 -4.26 -31.44 -31.23
N ASN A 3 -3.26 -32.33 -31.17
CA ASN A 3 -3.13 -33.30 -30.06
C ASN A 3 -3.06 -32.63 -28.68
N ALA A 4 -2.67 -31.36 -28.60
CA ALA A 4 -2.63 -30.57 -27.38
C ALA A 4 -4.04 -30.25 -26.84
N ASP A 5 -4.97 -29.85 -27.71
CA ASP A 5 -6.36 -29.50 -27.34
C ASP A 5 -7.09 -30.70 -26.72
N ILE A 6 -6.90 -31.89 -27.30
CA ILE A 6 -7.50 -33.13 -26.79
C ILE A 6 -6.96 -33.48 -25.39
N LYS A 7 -5.66 -33.27 -25.19
CA LYS A 7 -5.01 -33.55 -23.90
C LYS A 7 -5.51 -32.56 -22.83
N TYR A 8 -5.72 -31.31 -23.20
CA TYR A 8 -6.30 -30.29 -22.33
C TYR A 8 -7.75 -30.63 -21.93
N LEU A 9 -8.62 -30.93 -22.90
CA LEU A 9 -10.00 -31.33 -22.63
C LEU A 9 -10.10 -32.59 -21.76
N LYS A 10 -9.18 -33.55 -21.92
CA LYS A 10 -9.09 -34.72 -21.02
C LYS A 10 -8.78 -34.35 -19.57
N VAL A 11 -8.01 -33.29 -19.33
CA VAL A 11 -7.74 -32.78 -17.98
C VAL A 11 -8.99 -32.09 -17.43
N LEU A 12 -9.66 -31.24 -18.22
CA LEU A 12 -10.92 -30.61 -17.82
C LEU A 12 -12.02 -31.65 -17.50
N ALA A 13 -12.09 -32.73 -18.28
CA ALA A 13 -12.99 -33.87 -18.04
C ALA A 13 -12.76 -34.57 -16.68
N THR A 14 -11.65 -34.33 -15.99
CA THR A 14 -11.46 -34.84 -14.61
C THR A 14 -12.27 -34.04 -13.58
N GLN A 15 -12.49 -32.75 -13.82
CA GLN A 15 -13.27 -31.87 -12.96
C GLN A 15 -14.74 -31.84 -13.37
N TYR A 16 -15.02 -31.92 -14.67
CA TYR A 16 -16.37 -31.89 -15.25
C TYR A 16 -16.61 -33.17 -16.05
N PRO A 17 -16.94 -34.29 -15.36
CA PRO A 17 -16.87 -35.63 -15.94
C PRO A 17 -17.98 -35.97 -16.95
N ASN A 18 -19.04 -35.17 -17.01
CA ASN A 18 -20.18 -35.40 -17.88
C ASN A 18 -20.81 -34.09 -18.36
N ILE A 19 -21.73 -34.20 -19.32
CA ILE A 19 -22.43 -33.07 -19.93
C ILE A 19 -23.13 -32.21 -18.87
N ALA A 20 -23.75 -32.85 -17.87
CA ALA A 20 -24.49 -32.14 -16.82
C ALA A 20 -23.55 -31.29 -15.94
N ALA A 21 -22.40 -31.83 -15.55
CA ALA A 21 -21.40 -31.11 -14.76
C ALA A 21 -20.85 -29.90 -15.53
N ALA A 22 -20.45 -30.08 -16.79
CA ALA A 22 -19.94 -28.99 -17.62
C ALA A 22 -21.01 -27.91 -17.85
N ALA A 23 -22.25 -28.31 -18.21
CA ALA A 23 -23.35 -27.38 -18.45
C ALA A 23 -23.73 -26.59 -17.17
N THR A 24 -23.74 -27.25 -16.01
CA THR A 24 -24.02 -26.59 -14.73
C THR A 24 -22.99 -25.50 -14.42
N GLU A 25 -21.71 -25.78 -14.66
CA GLU A 25 -20.67 -24.78 -14.41
C GLU A 25 -20.75 -23.63 -15.42
N ILE A 26 -21.02 -23.88 -16.70
CA ILE A 26 -21.25 -22.82 -17.69
C ILE A 26 -22.37 -21.88 -17.22
N VAL A 27 -23.50 -22.43 -16.74
CA VAL A 27 -24.63 -21.65 -16.22
C VAL A 27 -24.20 -20.81 -15.00
N ASN A 28 -23.46 -21.42 -14.07
CA ASN A 28 -22.92 -20.74 -12.89
C ASN A 28 -22.00 -19.56 -13.28
N LEU A 29 -21.04 -19.78 -14.17
CA LEU A 29 -20.11 -18.74 -14.63
C LEU A 29 -20.83 -17.62 -15.38
N LYS A 30 -21.79 -17.92 -16.26
CA LYS A 30 -22.62 -16.92 -16.94
C LYS A 30 -23.46 -16.09 -15.97
N ALA A 31 -23.98 -16.70 -14.90
CA ALA A 31 -24.68 -15.97 -13.84
C ALA A 31 -23.74 -15.03 -13.08
N ILE A 32 -22.51 -15.46 -12.79
CA ILE A 32 -21.48 -14.63 -12.13
C ILE A 32 -21.12 -13.42 -12.99
N LEU A 33 -20.95 -13.59 -14.31
CA LEU A 33 -20.64 -12.50 -15.24
C LEU A 33 -21.68 -11.37 -15.21
N SER A 34 -22.94 -11.70 -14.88
CA SER A 34 -24.06 -10.75 -14.81
C SER A 34 -24.12 -9.96 -13.50
N LEU A 35 -23.33 -10.35 -12.48
CA LEU A 35 -23.28 -9.62 -11.21
C LEU A 35 -22.62 -8.25 -11.39
N PRO A 36 -22.97 -7.26 -10.56
CA PRO A 36 -22.29 -5.97 -10.56
C PRO A 36 -20.80 -6.11 -10.29
N LYS A 37 -19.98 -5.29 -10.95
CA LYS A 37 -18.56 -5.15 -10.62
C LYS A 37 -18.39 -4.83 -9.13
N ALA A 38 -17.46 -5.53 -8.48
CA ALA A 38 -17.15 -5.31 -7.07
C ALA A 38 -16.47 -3.95 -6.81
N THR A 39 -16.47 -3.53 -5.55
CA THR A 39 -15.85 -2.25 -5.14
C THR A 39 -14.36 -2.43 -4.94
N GLU A 40 -13.56 -1.68 -5.68
CA GLU A 40 -12.13 -1.50 -5.44
C GLU A 40 -11.90 -0.22 -4.62
N HIS A 41 -10.94 -0.26 -3.71
CA HIS A 41 -10.52 0.88 -2.90
C HIS A 41 -9.01 1.08 -3.09
N PHE A 42 -8.61 2.30 -3.42
CA PHE A 42 -7.21 2.65 -3.64
C PHE A 42 -6.77 3.64 -2.56
N ILE A 43 -5.66 3.31 -1.92
CA ILE A 43 -4.95 4.14 -0.96
C ILE A 43 -3.48 4.26 -1.41
N THR A 44 -2.79 5.30 -0.97
CA THR A 44 -1.39 5.53 -1.34
C THR A 44 -0.63 6.23 -0.23
N ASP A 45 0.67 6.00 -0.16
CA ASP A 45 1.62 6.71 0.71
C ASP A 45 1.20 6.79 2.17
N VAL A 46 0.90 5.62 2.76
CA VAL A 46 0.46 5.49 4.14
C VAL A 46 1.59 5.84 5.13
N HIS A 47 2.84 5.51 4.79
CA HIS A 47 4.03 5.95 5.54
C HIS A 47 3.93 5.74 7.07
N GLY A 48 3.56 4.55 7.52
CA GLY A 48 3.53 4.24 8.96
C GLY A 48 2.41 4.91 9.79
N GLU A 49 1.54 5.73 9.19
CA GLU A 49 0.45 6.46 9.87
C GLU A 49 -0.75 5.55 10.13
N TYR A 50 -0.60 4.63 11.09
CA TYR A 50 -1.52 3.51 11.30
C TYR A 50 -2.93 3.92 11.70
N GLU A 51 -3.12 4.92 12.57
CA GLU A 51 -4.47 5.30 13.01
C GLU A 51 -5.33 5.84 11.86
N GLN A 52 -4.74 6.70 11.04
CA GLN A 52 -5.40 7.25 9.86
C GLN A 52 -5.68 6.16 8.83
N PHE A 53 -4.71 5.25 8.59
CA PHE A 53 -4.93 4.06 7.76
C PHE A 53 -6.11 3.22 8.25
N ARG A 54 -6.15 2.91 9.56
CA ARG A 54 -7.23 2.15 10.18
C ARG A 54 -8.56 2.82 10.00
N HIS A 55 -8.65 4.13 10.22
CA HIS A 55 -9.89 4.88 10.04
C HIS A 55 -10.41 4.78 8.59
N VAL A 56 -9.54 5.01 7.60
CA VAL A 56 -9.86 4.92 6.17
C VAL A 56 -10.30 3.51 5.77
N MET A 57 -9.68 2.48 6.33
CA MET A 57 -10.08 1.09 6.11
C MET A 57 -11.43 0.77 6.76
N CYS A 58 -11.69 1.29 7.96
CA CYS A 58 -12.94 1.07 8.69
C CYS A 58 -14.14 1.78 8.06
N ASN A 59 -13.96 3.02 7.58
CA ASN A 59 -15.04 3.80 6.97
C ASN A 59 -15.27 3.45 5.48
N GLY A 60 -14.31 2.77 4.84
CA GLY A 60 -14.34 2.44 3.41
C GLY A 60 -14.40 3.70 2.54
N SER A 61 -13.77 4.79 2.99
CA SER A 61 -13.79 6.12 2.38
C SER A 61 -15.21 6.62 2.09
N GLY A 62 -16.08 6.49 3.11
CA GLY A 62 -17.48 6.90 3.04
C GLY A 62 -18.40 5.89 2.34
N ALA A 63 -17.89 4.74 1.88
CA ALA A 63 -18.73 3.71 1.26
C ALA A 63 -19.70 3.06 2.27
N VAL A 64 -19.32 2.93 3.55
CA VAL A 64 -20.21 2.42 4.59
C VAL A 64 -21.37 3.39 4.84
N GLN A 65 -21.10 4.69 4.93
CA GLN A 65 -22.14 5.71 5.07
C GLN A 65 -23.11 5.70 3.90
N ARG A 66 -22.61 5.57 2.67
CA ARG A 66 -23.47 5.43 1.49
C ARG A 66 -24.36 4.19 1.58
N LYS A 67 -23.85 3.06 2.08
CA LYS A 67 -24.66 1.85 2.29
C LYS A 67 -25.76 2.04 3.33
N ILE A 68 -25.49 2.78 4.39
CA ILE A 68 -26.50 3.16 5.40
C ILE A 68 -27.53 4.10 4.77
N GLU A 69 -27.09 5.07 3.97
CA GLU A 69 -27.97 6.02 3.28
C GLU A 69 -28.87 5.31 2.26
N ASP A 70 -28.31 4.42 1.42
CA ASP A 70 -29.05 3.61 0.44
C ASP A 70 -30.17 2.79 1.11
N GLU A 71 -29.92 2.28 2.31
CA GLU A 71 -30.84 1.36 3.01
C GLU A 71 -31.92 2.09 3.81
N PHE A 72 -31.54 3.18 4.49
CA PHE A 72 -32.46 3.86 5.40
C PHE A 72 -32.98 5.18 4.84
N GLY A 73 -32.24 5.91 4.00
CA GLY A 73 -32.69 7.19 3.43
C GLY A 73 -33.32 8.09 4.50
N SER A 74 -34.53 8.60 4.27
CA SER A 74 -35.26 9.40 5.26
C SER A 74 -35.82 8.64 6.48
N SER A 75 -35.72 7.31 6.52
CA SER A 75 -36.27 6.47 7.60
C SER A 75 -35.51 6.57 8.93
N LEU A 76 -34.27 7.06 8.92
CA LEU A 76 -33.47 7.32 10.12
C LEU A 76 -32.97 8.77 10.11
N GLY A 77 -32.90 9.37 11.30
CA GLY A 77 -32.30 10.69 11.47
C GLY A 77 -30.79 10.68 11.19
N ILE A 78 -30.23 11.84 10.83
CA ILE A 78 -28.78 12.01 10.64
C ILE A 78 -27.97 11.54 11.87
N PRO A 79 -28.36 11.87 13.12
CA PRO A 79 -27.64 11.37 14.30
C PRO A 79 -27.62 9.85 14.39
N GLU A 80 -28.75 9.18 14.16
CA GLU A 80 -28.83 7.71 14.23
C GLU A 80 -27.97 7.04 13.16
N LYS A 81 -27.93 7.60 11.94
CA LYS A 81 -27.04 7.12 10.88
C LYS A 81 -25.57 7.27 11.25
N ARG A 82 -25.19 8.39 11.89
CA ARG A 82 -23.83 8.61 12.39
C ARG A 82 -23.47 7.59 13.47
N THR A 83 -24.34 7.38 14.46
CA THR A 83 -24.14 6.35 15.49
C THR A 83 -23.97 4.96 14.88
N LEU A 84 -24.81 4.59 13.89
CA LEU A 84 -24.70 3.30 13.19
C LEU A 84 -23.40 3.18 12.38
N ALA A 85 -22.96 4.26 11.72
CA ALA A 85 -21.70 4.29 11.00
C ALA A 85 -20.51 4.11 11.97
N THR A 86 -20.47 4.87 13.07
CA THR A 86 -19.42 4.73 14.09
C THR A 86 -19.38 3.34 14.71
N LEU A 87 -20.55 2.72 14.93
CA LEU A 87 -20.64 1.32 15.38
C LEU A 87 -20.01 0.37 14.35
N ILE A 88 -20.25 0.57 13.05
CA ILE A 88 -19.64 -0.27 12.01
C ILE A 88 -18.12 -0.07 11.94
N TYR A 89 -17.64 1.16 12.19
CA TYR A 89 -16.22 1.49 12.14
C TYR A 89 -15.45 0.87 13.31
N TYR A 90 -16.00 1.02 14.52
CA TYR A 90 -15.34 0.66 15.78
C TYR A 90 -16.31 -0.09 16.70
N PRO A 91 -16.71 -1.33 16.35
CA PRO A 91 -17.79 -2.02 17.03
C PRO A 91 -17.50 -2.24 18.51
N GLU A 92 -16.31 -2.73 18.87
CA GLU A 92 -15.97 -3.03 20.27
C GLU A 92 -16.00 -1.78 21.15
N LEU A 93 -15.40 -0.68 20.69
CA LEU A 93 -15.35 0.57 21.42
C LEU A 93 -16.75 1.17 21.58
N LYS A 94 -17.56 1.15 20.50
CA LYS A 94 -18.90 1.75 20.51
C LYS A 94 -19.89 0.92 21.32
N ILE A 95 -19.85 -0.41 21.26
CA ILE A 95 -20.66 -1.31 22.09
C ILE A 95 -20.35 -1.04 23.56
N LYS A 96 -19.07 -1.05 23.95
CA LYS A 96 -18.65 -0.83 25.35
C LYS A 96 -19.10 0.54 25.86
N GLN A 97 -19.04 1.58 25.02
CA GLN A 97 -19.55 2.91 25.36
C GLN A 97 -21.08 2.90 25.61
N ILE A 98 -21.84 2.16 24.80
CA ILE A 98 -23.31 2.10 24.92
C ILE A 98 -23.72 1.26 26.12
N GLU A 99 -23.08 0.11 26.35
CA GLU A 99 -23.31 -0.73 27.54
C GLU A 99 -23.01 0.04 28.84
N GLY A 100 -22.00 0.90 28.84
CA GLY A 100 -21.70 1.78 29.98
C GLY A 100 -22.75 2.88 30.23
N LYS A 101 -23.51 3.27 29.20
CA LYS A 101 -24.57 4.30 29.30
C LYS A 101 -25.94 3.70 29.64
N LEU A 102 -26.26 2.54 29.07
CA LEU A 102 -27.54 1.85 29.26
C LEU A 102 -27.43 0.86 30.42
N THR A 103 -27.66 1.33 31.63
CA THR A 103 -27.54 0.51 32.86
C THR A 103 -28.75 -0.37 33.14
N ALA A 104 -29.92 -0.04 32.58
CA ALA A 104 -31.12 -0.86 32.69
C ALA A 104 -31.12 -1.99 31.64
N ARG A 105 -31.32 -3.23 32.10
CA ARG A 105 -31.26 -4.44 31.27
C ARG A 105 -32.23 -4.41 30.09
N GLU A 106 -33.47 -3.99 30.31
CA GLU A 106 -34.50 -3.92 29.25
C GLU A 106 -34.10 -2.97 28.12
N ASN A 107 -33.56 -1.79 28.46
CA ASN A 107 -33.08 -0.82 27.47
C ASN A 107 -31.91 -1.35 26.64
N LEU A 108 -31.04 -2.17 27.25
CA LEU A 108 -29.90 -2.77 26.56
C LEU A 108 -30.34 -3.91 25.62
N GLU A 109 -31.26 -4.77 26.06
CA GLU A 109 -31.80 -5.84 25.22
C GLU A 109 -32.56 -5.28 24.01
N ASP A 110 -33.33 -4.20 24.18
CA ASP A 110 -34.02 -3.53 23.07
C ASP A 110 -33.03 -2.87 22.10
N TRP A 111 -31.98 -2.22 22.63
CA TRP A 111 -30.90 -1.68 21.79
C TRP A 111 -30.24 -2.78 20.96
N TYR A 112 -29.96 -3.95 21.56
CA TYR A 112 -29.41 -5.09 20.86
C TYR A 112 -30.29 -5.55 19.71
N LYS A 113 -31.60 -5.72 19.95
CA LYS A 113 -32.56 -6.14 18.90
C LYS A 113 -32.57 -5.16 17.74
N VAL A 114 -32.80 -3.87 18.03
CA VAL A 114 -32.89 -2.82 17.00
C VAL A 114 -31.61 -2.74 16.18
N THR A 115 -30.46 -2.82 16.84
CA THR A 115 -29.15 -2.73 16.19
C THR A 115 -28.89 -3.92 15.29
N ILE A 116 -29.17 -5.15 15.75
CA ILE A 116 -29.03 -6.37 14.94
C ILE A 116 -29.92 -6.27 13.68
N PHE A 117 -31.18 -5.85 13.80
CA PHE A 117 -32.06 -5.66 12.64
C PHE A 117 -31.51 -4.65 11.64
N ARG A 118 -31.01 -3.50 12.13
CA ARG A 118 -30.43 -2.47 11.27
C ARG A 118 -29.20 -3.00 10.53
N LEU A 119 -28.32 -3.73 11.22
CA LEU A 119 -27.12 -4.31 10.64
C LEU A 119 -27.41 -5.41 9.62
N ILE A 120 -28.41 -6.27 9.86
CA ILE A 120 -28.85 -7.27 8.88
C ILE A 120 -29.24 -6.60 7.56
N ARG A 121 -30.04 -5.53 7.61
CA ARG A 121 -30.47 -4.81 6.40
C ARG A 121 -29.29 -4.22 5.62
N VAL A 122 -28.39 -3.52 6.31
CA VAL A 122 -27.18 -2.95 5.69
C VAL A 122 -26.29 -4.05 5.11
N CYS A 123 -26.13 -5.17 5.83
CA CYS A 123 -25.34 -6.31 5.36
C CYS A 123 -25.96 -6.97 4.11
N LYS A 124 -27.29 -7.14 4.07
CA LYS A 124 -28.00 -7.65 2.87
C LYS A 124 -27.76 -6.75 1.65
N ASN A 125 -27.86 -5.43 1.84
CA ASN A 125 -27.56 -4.46 0.79
C ASN A 125 -26.09 -4.55 0.33
N ALA A 126 -25.14 -4.54 1.26
CA ALA A 126 -23.71 -4.62 0.96
C ALA A 126 -23.32 -5.92 0.23
N SER A 127 -23.94 -7.04 0.61
CA SER A 127 -23.64 -8.37 0.05
C SER A 127 -24.35 -8.69 -1.27
N SER A 128 -25.35 -7.89 -1.67
CA SER A 128 -26.20 -8.12 -2.86
C SER A 128 -25.45 -8.28 -4.19
N LYS A 129 -24.23 -7.76 -4.29
CA LYS A 129 -23.38 -7.84 -5.50
C LYS A 129 -22.52 -9.11 -5.58
N TYR A 130 -22.59 -9.99 -4.57
CA TYR A 130 -21.76 -11.19 -4.48
C TYR A 130 -22.59 -12.47 -4.59
N THR A 131 -21.95 -13.55 -5.01
CA THR A 131 -22.57 -14.88 -5.01
C THR A 131 -22.82 -15.35 -3.57
N ARG A 132 -23.84 -16.20 -3.39
CA ARG A 132 -24.09 -16.87 -2.10
C ARG A 132 -22.86 -17.62 -1.58
N SER A 133 -22.11 -18.26 -2.49
CA SER A 133 -20.86 -18.95 -2.13
C SER A 133 -19.83 -17.99 -1.53
N LYS A 134 -19.63 -16.80 -2.12
CA LYS A 134 -18.69 -15.79 -1.61
C LYS A 134 -19.13 -15.22 -0.27
N VAL A 135 -20.44 -14.98 -0.10
CA VAL A 135 -21.01 -14.54 1.18
C VAL A 135 -20.76 -15.60 2.26
N ARG A 136 -21.13 -16.86 2.00
CA ARG A 136 -20.97 -17.98 2.95
C ARG A 136 -19.52 -18.19 3.37
N LYS A 137 -18.57 -18.15 2.43
CA LYS A 137 -17.12 -18.24 2.72
C LYS A 137 -16.58 -17.07 3.53
N SER A 138 -17.30 -15.95 3.58
CA SER A 138 -16.91 -14.75 4.32
C SER A 138 -17.47 -14.73 5.75
N LEU A 139 -18.41 -15.61 6.08
CA LEU A 139 -19.07 -15.62 7.39
C LEU A 139 -18.11 -16.07 8.50
N PRO A 140 -18.18 -15.44 9.69
CA PRO A 140 -17.40 -15.85 10.85
C PRO A 140 -17.83 -17.24 11.31
N LYS A 141 -16.86 -18.09 11.68
CA LYS A 141 -17.09 -19.51 12.00
C LYS A 141 -18.14 -19.70 13.10
N ASP A 142 -18.09 -18.87 14.12
CA ASP A 142 -18.90 -19.02 15.34
C ASP A 142 -20.39 -18.68 15.14
N PHE A 143 -20.71 -17.84 14.14
CA PHE A 143 -22.07 -17.41 13.83
C PHE A 143 -22.47 -17.70 12.38
N ALA A 144 -21.71 -18.49 11.64
CA ALA A 144 -21.93 -18.71 10.21
C ALA A 144 -23.36 -19.13 9.90
N TYR A 145 -23.87 -20.13 10.63
CA TYR A 145 -25.25 -20.61 10.49
C TYR A 145 -26.28 -19.51 10.82
N ILE A 146 -26.11 -18.82 11.96
CA ILE A 146 -27.04 -17.79 12.43
C ILE A 146 -27.11 -16.63 11.42
N ILE A 147 -25.95 -16.14 10.98
CA ILE A 147 -25.89 -15.04 10.02
C ILE A 147 -26.43 -15.49 8.65
N GLU A 148 -26.12 -16.71 8.19
CA GLU A 148 -26.66 -17.25 6.93
C GLU A 148 -28.19 -17.30 6.95
N GLU A 149 -28.79 -17.81 8.03
CA GLU A 149 -30.24 -17.80 8.23
C GLU A 149 -30.80 -16.37 8.22
N LEU A 150 -30.25 -15.48 9.07
CA LEU A 150 -30.72 -14.08 9.17
C LEU A 150 -30.60 -13.33 7.83
N MET A 151 -29.59 -13.64 7.03
CA MET A 151 -29.34 -13.00 5.73
C MET A 151 -30.22 -13.54 4.60
N THR A 152 -30.67 -14.80 4.66
CA THR A 152 -31.34 -15.47 3.53
C THR A 152 -32.86 -15.56 3.67
N GLY A 153 -33.39 -15.60 4.87
CA GLY A 153 -34.82 -15.65 5.08
C GLY A 153 -35.56 -14.34 4.79
N ARG A 154 -36.89 -14.49 4.77
CA ARG A 154 -37.88 -13.53 4.30
C ARG A 154 -38.72 -13.05 5.49
N PRO A 155 -38.29 -11.96 6.17
CA PRO A 155 -39.03 -11.43 7.31
C PRO A 155 -40.42 -10.89 6.93
N ASP A 156 -40.69 -10.70 5.64
CA ASP A 156 -41.99 -10.35 5.06
C ASP A 156 -43.01 -11.51 5.05
N VAL A 157 -42.61 -12.72 5.44
CA VAL A 157 -43.49 -13.88 5.60
C VAL A 157 -43.73 -14.11 7.10
N ALA A 158 -44.99 -14.01 7.55
CA ALA A 158 -45.38 -14.05 8.96
C ALA A 158 -44.81 -15.26 9.74
N ASP A 159 -44.79 -16.45 9.13
CA ASP A 159 -44.25 -17.67 9.76
C ASP A 159 -42.73 -17.61 9.96
N GLN A 160 -42.00 -16.82 9.16
CA GLN A 160 -40.56 -16.63 9.30
C GLN A 160 -40.21 -15.51 10.27
N GLU A 161 -41.09 -14.52 10.47
CA GLU A 161 -40.85 -13.42 11.40
C GLU A 161 -40.67 -13.88 12.85
N ALA A 162 -41.55 -14.79 13.32
CA ALA A 162 -41.44 -15.36 14.67
C ALA A 162 -40.12 -16.14 14.87
N TYR A 163 -39.73 -16.93 13.85
CA TYR A 163 -38.47 -17.68 13.85
C TYR A 163 -37.24 -16.76 13.94
N TYR A 164 -37.24 -15.69 13.16
CA TYR A 164 -36.19 -14.67 13.17
C TYR A 164 -36.04 -13.97 14.52
N ASN A 165 -37.17 -13.54 15.08
CA ASN A 165 -37.20 -12.91 16.39
C ASN A 165 -36.67 -13.84 17.47
N GLU A 166 -37.00 -15.14 17.40
CA GLU A 166 -36.52 -16.13 18.36
C GLU A 166 -35.00 -16.34 18.28
N ILE A 167 -34.42 -16.36 17.09
CA ILE A 167 -32.95 -16.41 16.92
C ILE A 167 -32.30 -15.21 17.61
N ILE A 168 -32.79 -14.00 17.35
CA ILE A 168 -32.23 -12.77 17.92
C ILE A 168 -32.39 -12.76 19.45
N ASN A 169 -33.58 -13.10 19.96
CA ASN A 169 -33.85 -13.20 21.39
C ASN A 169 -32.95 -14.24 22.07
N SER A 170 -32.74 -15.40 21.44
CA SER A 170 -31.84 -16.44 21.94
C SER A 170 -30.38 -15.98 22.01
N VAL A 171 -29.90 -15.26 21.00
CA VAL A 171 -28.53 -14.68 21.02
C VAL A 171 -28.37 -13.65 22.15
N ILE A 172 -29.40 -12.85 22.40
CA ILE A 172 -29.40 -11.87 23.50
C ILE A 172 -29.41 -12.58 24.86
N HIS A 173 -30.31 -13.55 25.06
CA HIS A 173 -30.43 -14.31 26.32
C HIS A 173 -29.16 -15.10 26.65
N THR A 174 -28.45 -15.59 25.63
CA THR A 174 -27.17 -16.30 25.80
C THR A 174 -25.97 -15.36 26.01
N GLY A 175 -26.18 -14.04 26.02
CA GLY A 175 -25.12 -13.05 26.26
C GLY A 175 -24.17 -12.85 25.08
N ARG A 176 -24.56 -13.28 23.87
CA ARG A 176 -23.69 -13.26 22.67
C ARG A 176 -23.99 -12.12 21.69
N ALA A 177 -24.90 -11.21 22.04
CA ALA A 177 -25.35 -10.12 21.17
C ALA A 177 -24.23 -9.15 20.76
N ALA A 178 -23.36 -8.76 21.69
CA ALA A 178 -22.22 -7.89 21.39
C ALA A 178 -21.30 -8.48 20.31
N GLN A 179 -20.97 -9.77 20.41
CA GLN A 179 -20.14 -10.44 19.42
C GLN A 179 -20.85 -10.54 18.06
N LEU A 180 -22.15 -10.87 18.04
CA LEU A 180 -22.91 -10.91 16.79
C LEU A 180 -22.95 -9.55 16.09
N ILE A 181 -23.12 -8.46 16.85
CA ILE A 181 -23.07 -7.09 16.32
C ILE A 181 -21.70 -6.79 15.72
N ALA A 182 -20.62 -7.10 16.44
CA ALA A 182 -19.26 -6.88 15.94
C ALA A 182 -19.03 -7.65 14.64
N ASP A 183 -19.43 -8.92 14.59
CA ASP A 183 -19.33 -9.78 13.42
C ASP A 183 -20.09 -9.22 12.21
N PHE A 184 -21.31 -8.71 12.39
CA PHE A 184 -22.03 -8.00 11.33
C PHE A 184 -21.30 -6.74 10.87
N CYS A 185 -20.72 -5.96 11.78
CA CYS A 185 -19.94 -4.77 11.44
C CYS A 185 -18.69 -5.12 10.61
N TYR A 186 -17.96 -6.19 10.97
CA TYR A 186 -16.84 -6.71 10.17
C TYR A 186 -17.27 -7.19 8.79
N LEU A 187 -18.41 -7.90 8.70
CA LEU A 187 -18.97 -8.34 7.42
C LEU A 187 -19.38 -7.17 6.52
N ILE A 188 -20.03 -6.16 7.07
CA ILE A 188 -20.40 -4.95 6.32
C ILE A 188 -19.16 -4.27 5.76
N ARG A 189 -18.10 -4.08 6.57
CA ARG A 189 -16.82 -3.52 6.11
C ARG A 189 -16.23 -4.34 4.97
N ARG A 190 -16.16 -5.66 5.14
CA ARG A 190 -15.66 -6.60 4.12
C ARG A 190 -16.46 -6.54 2.82
N PHE A 191 -17.80 -6.48 2.86
CA PHE A 191 -18.62 -6.45 1.65
C PHE A 191 -18.64 -5.07 0.97
N THR A 192 -18.30 -4.02 1.72
CA THR A 192 -18.24 -2.65 1.20
C THR A 192 -17.01 -2.44 0.31
N VAL A 193 -15.85 -2.98 0.71
CA VAL A 193 -14.59 -2.94 -0.03
C VAL A 193 -14.14 -4.36 -0.37
N ASP A 194 -14.20 -4.73 -1.65
CA ASP A 194 -13.90 -6.11 -2.10
C ASP A 194 -12.42 -6.35 -2.40
N HIS A 195 -11.73 -5.31 -2.85
CA HIS A 195 -10.32 -5.37 -3.20
C HIS A 195 -9.64 -4.05 -2.83
N LEU A 196 -8.50 -4.17 -2.15
CA LEU A 196 -7.67 -3.04 -1.75
C LEU A 196 -6.44 -2.94 -2.66
N HIS A 197 -6.19 -1.76 -3.19
CA HIS A 197 -4.96 -1.41 -3.87
C HIS A 197 -4.17 -0.45 -2.97
N VAL A 198 -2.97 -0.83 -2.59
CA VAL A 198 -2.03 0.05 -1.90
C VAL A 198 -0.98 0.48 -2.91
N VAL A 199 -1.07 1.73 -3.37
CA VAL A 199 -0.16 2.28 -4.38
C VAL A 199 0.90 3.08 -3.65
N GLY A 200 2.16 2.65 -3.60
CA GLY A 200 3.22 3.42 -2.96
C GLY A 200 3.48 3.07 -1.50
N ASP A 201 4.14 4.01 -0.81
CA ASP A 201 4.95 3.70 0.37
C ASP A 201 4.12 3.35 1.62
N ILE A 202 4.37 2.16 2.17
CA ILE A 202 3.83 1.72 3.46
C ILE A 202 4.79 2.11 4.59
N PHE A 203 6.09 2.03 4.31
CA PHE A 203 7.16 2.23 5.28
C PHE A 203 7.66 3.68 5.36
N ASP A 204 8.44 3.94 6.41
CA ASP A 204 9.10 5.19 6.77
C ASP A 204 8.16 6.36 7.16
N ARG A 205 8.76 7.39 7.79
CA ARG A 205 8.16 8.64 8.27
C ARG A 205 7.22 8.52 9.47
N GLY A 206 6.28 7.58 9.47
CA GLY A 206 5.37 7.35 10.59
C GLY A 206 5.79 6.17 11.50
N PRO A 207 5.20 6.08 12.71
CA PRO A 207 5.69 5.21 13.76
C PRO A 207 5.27 3.73 13.65
N TYR A 208 4.17 3.38 12.96
CA TYR A 208 3.61 2.03 13.05
C TYR A 208 3.45 1.29 11.70
N PRO A 209 4.46 1.24 10.82
CA PRO A 209 4.36 0.49 9.55
C PRO A 209 4.15 -1.01 9.78
N HIS A 210 4.65 -1.55 10.89
CA HIS A 210 4.49 -2.97 11.24
C HIS A 210 3.04 -3.36 11.54
N LEU A 211 2.24 -2.47 12.13
CA LEU A 211 0.81 -2.71 12.38
C LEU A 211 -0.01 -2.65 11.10
N ILE A 212 0.34 -1.71 10.20
CA ILE A 212 -0.26 -1.64 8.85
C ILE A 212 -0.01 -2.95 8.11
N MET A 213 1.22 -3.45 8.10
CA MET A 213 1.56 -4.72 7.46
C MET A 213 0.80 -5.91 8.04
N ASP A 214 0.68 -6.00 9.37
CA ASP A 214 -0.11 -7.07 10.02
C ASP A 214 -1.58 -7.04 9.60
N ASP A 215 -2.16 -5.85 9.44
CA ASP A 215 -3.54 -5.68 8.99
C ASP A 215 -3.71 -5.99 7.50
N LEU A 216 -2.79 -5.54 6.65
CA LEU A 216 -2.79 -5.86 5.22
C LEU A 216 -2.67 -7.37 4.99
N MET A 217 -1.85 -8.06 5.78
CA MET A 217 -1.70 -9.52 5.72
C MET A 217 -2.98 -10.27 6.10
N LYS A 218 -3.82 -9.70 6.96
CA LYS A 218 -5.13 -10.24 7.33
C LYS A 218 -6.23 -9.84 6.36
N HIS A 219 -5.99 -8.82 5.52
CA HIS A 219 -6.96 -8.35 4.55
C HIS A 219 -7.26 -9.44 3.53
N HIS A 220 -8.52 -9.53 3.12
CA HIS A 220 -9.03 -10.65 2.34
C HIS A 220 -8.65 -10.63 0.87
N SER A 221 -8.34 -9.44 0.35
CA SER A 221 -7.99 -9.22 -1.04
C SER A 221 -7.23 -7.92 -1.16
N VAL A 222 -5.94 -7.99 -1.48
CA VAL A 222 -5.06 -6.82 -1.58
C VAL A 222 -3.97 -7.04 -2.62
N ASP A 223 -3.59 -5.99 -3.32
CA ASP A 223 -2.31 -5.86 -4.00
C ASP A 223 -1.61 -4.55 -3.68
N ILE A 224 -0.30 -4.53 -3.95
CA ILE A 224 0.60 -3.45 -3.54
C ILE A 224 1.46 -3.04 -4.75
N GLN A 225 1.55 -1.75 -5.04
CA GLN A 225 2.55 -1.22 -5.96
C GLN A 225 3.68 -0.63 -5.15
N TRP A 226 4.87 -1.23 -5.23
CA TRP A 226 5.97 -0.87 -4.33
C TRP A 226 6.39 0.58 -4.52
N GLY A 227 6.46 1.30 -3.42
CA GLY A 227 7.11 2.60 -3.40
C GLY A 227 8.62 2.51 -3.23
N ASN A 228 9.30 3.66 -3.32
CA ASN A 228 10.75 3.68 -3.16
C ASN A 228 11.16 3.32 -1.73
N HIS A 229 10.44 3.78 -0.71
CA HIS A 229 10.70 3.43 0.68
C HIS A 229 10.43 1.95 0.94
N ASP A 230 9.40 1.35 0.33
CA ASP A 230 9.17 -0.10 0.43
C ASP A 230 10.35 -0.90 -0.13
N ILE A 231 10.85 -0.50 -1.31
CA ILE A 231 12.02 -1.11 -1.95
C ILE A 231 13.26 -1.03 -1.05
N LEU A 232 13.40 0.06 -0.30
CA LEU A 232 14.49 0.24 0.64
C LEU A 232 14.46 -0.81 1.77
N TRP A 233 13.28 -1.04 2.33
CA TRP A 233 13.05 -2.08 3.34
C TRP A 233 13.20 -3.49 2.76
N MET A 234 12.74 -3.71 1.53
CA MET A 234 12.95 -4.96 0.79
C MET A 234 14.45 -5.25 0.58
N GLY A 235 15.24 -4.21 0.25
CA GLY A 235 16.70 -4.28 0.12
C GLY A 235 17.40 -4.59 1.44
N ALA A 236 17.00 -3.91 2.53
CA ALA A 236 17.55 -4.16 3.86
C ALA A 236 17.30 -5.62 4.30
N ALA A 237 16.09 -6.13 4.08
CA ALA A 237 15.74 -7.52 4.39
C ALA A 237 16.42 -8.56 3.48
N ALA A 238 16.78 -8.18 2.24
CA ALA A 238 17.57 -9.03 1.35
C ALA A 238 19.06 -9.09 1.74
N GLY A 239 19.54 -8.12 2.52
CA GLY A 239 20.94 -8.01 2.96
C GLY A 239 21.76 -6.94 2.23
N SER A 240 21.11 -6.06 1.48
CA SER A 240 21.76 -4.92 0.81
C SER A 240 22.16 -3.86 1.84
N VAL A 241 23.47 -3.68 2.02
CA VAL A 241 24.04 -2.75 3.00
C VAL A 241 23.66 -1.30 2.68
N ALA A 242 23.72 -0.91 1.40
CA ALA A 242 23.38 0.45 1.00
C ALA A 242 21.90 0.79 1.28
N CYS A 243 20.98 -0.15 1.06
CA CYS A 243 19.58 -0.01 1.42
C CYS A 243 19.38 0.05 2.94
N MET A 244 19.99 -0.87 3.68
CA MET A 244 19.93 -0.92 5.15
C MET A 244 20.38 0.39 5.79
N CYS A 245 21.53 0.93 5.39
CA CYS A 245 22.04 2.19 5.94
C CYS A 245 21.14 3.39 5.60
N ASN A 246 20.59 3.44 4.39
CA ASN A 246 19.65 4.49 3.99
C ASN A 246 18.36 4.42 4.84
N MET A 247 17.85 3.21 5.09
CA MET A 247 16.64 3.00 5.90
C MET A 247 16.89 3.43 7.34
N LEU A 248 17.97 2.94 7.96
CA LEU A 248 18.34 3.30 9.32
C LEU A 248 18.54 4.82 9.49
N ARG A 249 19.14 5.48 8.50
CA ARG A 249 19.25 6.95 8.48
C ARG A 249 17.87 7.61 8.46
N ILE A 250 16.94 7.13 7.64
CA ILE A 250 15.58 7.67 7.58
C ILE A 250 14.86 7.45 8.92
N SER A 251 14.97 6.26 9.50
CA SER A 251 14.39 5.97 10.82
C SER A 251 14.97 6.90 11.90
N ALA A 252 16.30 7.08 11.95
CA ALA A 252 16.95 7.99 12.88
C ALA A 252 16.50 9.45 12.69
N ARG A 253 16.35 9.87 11.43
CA ARG A 253 15.88 11.23 11.10
C ARG A 253 14.49 11.52 11.64
N TYR A 254 13.60 10.53 11.66
CA TYR A 254 12.19 10.69 12.05
C TYR A 254 11.87 10.11 13.43
N GLY A 255 12.88 9.71 14.23
CA GLY A 255 12.67 9.23 15.60
C GLY A 255 12.07 7.83 15.67
N ASN A 256 12.26 7.04 14.60
CA ASN A 256 11.63 5.73 14.45
C ASN A 256 12.59 4.56 14.70
N LEU A 257 13.71 4.78 15.41
CA LEU A 257 14.68 3.72 15.70
C LEU A 257 14.16 2.70 16.72
N SER A 258 13.42 3.13 17.73
CA SER A 258 12.79 2.25 18.74
C SER A 258 11.93 1.16 18.10
N ILE A 259 11.18 1.49 17.04
CA ILE A 259 10.33 0.56 16.29
C ILE A 259 11.15 -0.59 15.67
N LEU A 260 12.39 -0.34 15.27
CA LEU A 260 13.25 -1.40 14.73
C LEU A 260 13.61 -2.42 15.82
N GLU A 261 13.77 -1.98 17.06
CA GLU A 261 14.03 -2.85 18.21
C GLU A 261 12.74 -3.56 18.64
N ASP A 262 11.68 -2.79 18.92
CA ASP A 262 10.43 -3.31 19.50
C ASP A 262 9.64 -4.18 18.52
N ALA A 263 9.47 -3.72 17.28
CA ALA A 263 8.62 -4.40 16.32
C ALA A 263 9.38 -5.48 15.54
N TYR A 264 10.66 -5.24 15.23
CA TYR A 264 11.45 -6.08 14.34
C TYR A 264 12.62 -6.80 15.03
N GLY A 265 12.92 -6.50 16.29
CA GLY A 265 13.99 -7.17 17.04
C GLY A 265 15.40 -6.88 16.52
N ILE A 266 15.61 -5.73 15.87
CA ILE A 266 16.90 -5.36 15.28
C ILE A 266 17.69 -4.59 16.34
N ASN A 267 18.82 -5.15 16.78
CA ASN A 267 19.62 -4.60 17.87
C ASN A 267 20.42 -3.35 17.43
N MET A 268 20.12 -2.17 17.99
CA MET A 268 20.82 -0.90 17.67
C MET A 268 22.07 -0.65 18.53
N ILE A 269 22.34 -1.44 19.57
CA ILE A 269 23.50 -1.27 20.47
C ILE A 269 24.83 -1.13 19.71
N PRO A 270 25.13 -1.91 18.65
CA PRO A 270 26.37 -1.73 17.90
C PRO A 270 26.51 -0.32 17.31
N LEU A 271 25.45 0.21 16.70
CA LEU A 271 25.44 1.56 16.12
C LEU A 271 25.52 2.62 17.21
N MET A 272 24.78 2.44 18.30
CA MET A 272 24.80 3.32 19.47
C MET A 272 26.22 3.47 20.05
N ARG A 273 26.94 2.36 20.23
CA ARG A 273 28.32 2.38 20.75
C ARG A 273 29.27 3.11 19.83
N LEU A 274 29.23 2.82 18.52
CA LEU A 274 30.03 3.53 17.53
C LEU A 274 29.73 5.04 17.55
N ALA A 275 28.45 5.40 17.64
CA ALA A 275 28.01 6.79 17.69
C ALA A 275 28.57 7.52 18.92
N MET A 276 28.53 6.90 20.10
CA MET A 276 29.12 7.47 21.32
C MET A 276 30.65 7.56 21.21
N ASP A 277 31.32 6.48 20.82
CA ASP A 277 32.79 6.42 20.77
C ASP A 277 33.39 7.44 19.78
N CYS A 278 32.69 7.69 18.66
CA CYS A 278 33.21 8.53 17.59
C CYS A 278 32.61 9.95 17.55
N TYR A 279 31.37 10.16 17.99
CA TYR A 279 30.63 11.42 17.73
C TYR A 279 30.13 12.14 18.99
N GLN A 280 30.39 11.61 20.19
CA GLN A 280 29.98 12.24 21.45
C GLN A 280 30.49 13.68 21.58
N GLY A 281 29.57 14.61 21.89
CA GLY A 281 29.88 16.04 22.02
C GLY A 281 30.12 16.76 20.68
N HIS A 282 30.01 16.08 19.55
CA HIS A 282 30.37 16.59 18.22
C HIS A 282 29.24 16.41 17.17
N THR A 283 27.98 16.54 17.61
CA THR A 283 26.78 16.52 16.76
C THR A 283 26.29 17.92 16.42
N SER A 284 26.23 18.24 15.12
CA SER A 284 25.55 19.43 14.64
C SER A 284 24.03 19.32 14.80
N LYS A 285 23.37 20.47 14.97
CA LYS A 285 21.90 20.58 15.00
C LYS A 285 21.22 20.02 13.75
N THR A 286 21.95 19.88 12.65
CA THR A 286 21.42 19.30 11.40
C THR A 286 21.00 17.83 11.53
N PHE A 287 21.55 17.10 12.50
CA PHE A 287 21.22 15.70 12.74
C PHE A 287 20.10 15.50 13.76
N ASN A 288 19.56 16.59 14.33
CA ASN A 288 18.43 16.53 15.24
C ASN A 288 17.24 15.82 14.60
N VAL A 289 16.50 15.10 15.42
CA VAL A 289 15.30 14.36 15.01
C VAL A 289 14.22 15.33 14.53
N HIS A 290 13.61 15.02 13.39
CA HIS A 290 12.53 15.80 12.77
C HIS A 290 11.15 15.32 13.23
N VAL A 291 10.87 15.49 14.51
CA VAL A 291 9.56 15.21 15.12
C VAL A 291 8.90 16.54 15.49
N ARG A 292 7.56 16.61 15.49
CA ARG A 292 6.85 17.85 15.86
C ARG A 292 6.99 18.14 17.35
N ASP A 293 6.90 19.41 17.71
CA ASP A 293 6.99 19.81 19.12
C ASP A 293 5.83 19.31 20.00
N ASP A 294 4.72 18.89 19.41
CA ASP A 294 3.53 18.34 20.08
C ASP A 294 3.41 16.81 19.94
N ASP A 295 4.43 16.13 19.43
CA ASP A 295 4.41 14.67 19.35
C ASP A 295 4.72 14.05 20.71
N GLU A 296 3.69 13.52 21.36
CA GLU A 296 3.78 12.82 22.65
C GLU A 296 4.33 11.39 22.50
N GLU A 297 4.40 10.84 21.28
CA GLU A 297 4.84 9.46 21.04
C GLU A 297 6.37 9.32 21.03
N TYR A 298 7.10 10.42 20.81
CA TYR A 298 8.56 10.42 20.76
C TYR A 298 9.18 10.80 22.11
N ASP A 299 10.01 9.91 22.66
CA ASP A 299 10.76 10.16 23.88
C ASP A 299 11.96 11.08 23.61
N ARG A 300 11.88 12.32 24.12
CA ARG A 300 12.91 13.34 23.91
C ARG A 300 14.17 13.10 24.72
N ASP A 301 14.13 12.24 25.73
CA ASP A 301 15.31 11.94 26.55
C ASP A 301 16.41 11.25 25.71
N PHE A 302 16.03 10.60 24.60
CA PHE A 302 16.95 9.95 23.65
C PHE A 302 17.39 10.83 22.48
N ALA A 303 16.93 12.08 22.37
CA ALA A 303 17.15 12.92 21.18
C ALA A 303 18.62 13.18 20.84
N GLU A 304 19.49 13.35 21.85
CA GLU A 304 20.93 13.52 21.63
C GLU A 304 21.57 12.24 21.09
N LEU A 305 21.16 11.08 21.62
CA LEU A 305 21.63 9.77 21.19
C LEU A 305 21.21 9.47 19.75
N ASP A 306 19.94 9.73 19.43
CA ASP A 306 19.42 9.57 18.08
C ASP A 306 20.13 10.47 17.08
N ALA A 307 20.45 11.72 17.45
CA ALA A 307 21.23 12.61 16.59
C ALA A 307 22.66 12.09 16.35
N MET A 308 23.31 11.52 17.37
CA MET A 308 24.62 10.88 17.23
C MET A 308 24.55 9.66 16.31
N MET A 309 23.58 8.77 16.51
CA MET A 309 23.36 7.60 15.67
C MET A 309 23.03 8.01 14.23
N HIS A 310 22.21 9.04 14.05
CA HIS A 310 21.87 9.61 12.75
C HIS A 310 23.10 10.12 12.01
N LYS A 311 24.03 10.83 12.68
CA LYS A 311 25.29 11.26 12.09
C LYS A 311 26.17 10.06 11.71
N ALA A 312 26.36 9.11 12.63
CA ALA A 312 27.18 7.92 12.39
C ALA A 312 26.67 7.10 11.19
N ILE A 313 25.37 6.77 11.15
CA ILE A 313 24.80 5.99 10.05
C ILE A 313 24.79 6.75 8.72
N THR A 314 24.70 8.08 8.75
CA THR A 314 24.81 8.92 7.54
C THR A 314 26.19 8.77 6.88
N ILE A 315 27.27 8.76 7.67
CA ILE A 315 28.62 8.58 7.14
C ILE A 315 28.80 7.17 6.57
N ILE A 316 28.36 6.15 7.30
CA ILE A 316 28.37 4.75 6.83
C ILE A 316 27.58 4.61 5.52
N GLN A 317 26.40 5.25 5.43
CA GLN A 317 25.59 5.25 4.22
C GLN A 317 26.37 5.80 3.03
N PHE A 318 27.02 6.96 3.14
CA PHE A 318 27.77 7.52 2.00
C PHE A 318 28.95 6.64 1.57
N LYS A 319 29.60 5.96 2.52
CA LYS A 319 30.64 4.97 2.21
C LYS A 319 30.07 3.77 1.46
N ALA A 320 28.98 3.18 1.96
CA ALA A 320 28.30 2.05 1.33
C ALA A 320 27.84 2.37 -0.09
N GLU A 321 27.22 3.54 -0.28
CA GLU A 321 26.79 4.00 -1.60
C GLU A 321 27.96 4.23 -2.55
N GLY A 322 29.05 4.83 -2.06
CA GLY A 322 30.21 5.08 -2.90
C GLY A 322 30.94 3.81 -3.33
N GLN A 323 30.99 2.78 -2.48
CA GLN A 323 31.47 1.45 -2.86
C GLN A 323 30.61 0.87 -3.99
N LEU A 324 29.28 0.90 -3.84
CA LEU A 324 28.36 0.37 -4.83
C LEU A 324 28.42 1.12 -6.18
N ILE A 325 28.53 2.45 -6.15
CA ILE A 325 28.71 3.27 -7.37
C ILE A 325 30.00 2.92 -8.09
N LYS A 326 31.08 2.62 -7.37
CA LYS A 326 32.37 2.20 -7.96
C LYS A 326 32.30 0.80 -8.56
N GLU A 327 31.51 -0.09 -7.98
CA GLU A 327 31.25 -1.44 -8.51
C GLU A 327 30.40 -1.41 -9.80
N HIS A 328 29.50 -0.43 -9.92
CA HIS A 328 28.56 -0.28 -11.05
C HIS A 328 28.69 1.05 -11.79
N PRO A 329 29.80 1.29 -12.53
CA PRO A 329 29.99 2.52 -13.29
C PRO A 329 28.92 2.73 -14.39
N GLU A 330 28.27 1.66 -14.85
CA GLU A 330 27.22 1.68 -15.86
C GLU A 330 25.93 2.38 -15.41
N TRP A 331 25.76 2.67 -14.10
CA TRP A 331 24.57 3.31 -13.56
C TRP A 331 24.59 4.85 -13.62
N ASP A 332 25.68 5.44 -14.10
CA ASP A 332 25.83 6.88 -14.31
C ASP A 332 25.55 7.72 -13.03
N MET A 333 26.21 7.32 -11.94
CA MET A 333 26.05 7.88 -10.58
C MET A 333 27.35 8.46 -10.00
N GLN A 334 28.42 8.55 -10.79
CA GLN A 334 29.76 9.00 -10.37
C GLN A 334 29.75 10.43 -9.82
N GLU A 335 28.84 11.27 -10.30
CA GLU A 335 28.59 12.61 -9.76
C GLU A 335 28.21 12.60 -8.27
N ARG A 336 27.67 11.49 -7.76
CA ARG A 336 27.27 11.28 -6.36
C ARG A 336 28.38 10.73 -5.47
N LEU A 337 29.56 10.45 -6.02
CA LEU A 337 30.78 10.33 -5.23
C LEU A 337 31.15 11.74 -4.74
N LEU A 338 30.78 12.06 -3.49
CA LEU A 338 30.97 13.39 -2.90
C LEU A 338 32.06 13.46 -1.83
N LEU A 339 32.34 12.36 -1.12
CA LEU A 339 33.35 12.36 -0.05
C LEU A 339 34.76 12.63 -0.58
N ASP A 340 35.07 12.17 -1.80
CA ASP A 340 36.34 12.46 -2.48
C ASP A 340 36.46 13.91 -3.02
N LYS A 341 35.38 14.70 -2.95
CA LYS A 341 35.35 16.11 -3.39
C LYS A 341 35.52 17.11 -2.25
N ILE A 342 35.66 16.63 -1.02
CA ILE A 342 35.83 17.45 0.18
C ILE A 342 37.30 17.83 0.34
N ASP A 343 37.57 19.11 0.54
CA ASP A 343 38.84 19.62 1.08
C ASP A 343 38.73 19.60 2.61
N TYR A 344 39.23 18.52 3.22
CA TYR A 344 39.11 18.29 4.67
C TYR A 344 39.94 19.27 5.51
N GLU A 345 40.99 19.87 4.94
CA GLU A 345 41.81 20.86 5.65
C GLU A 345 41.11 22.22 5.70
N LYS A 346 40.48 22.62 4.59
CA LYS A 346 39.72 23.89 4.52
C LYS A 346 38.30 23.79 5.03
N GLY A 347 37.74 22.57 5.10
CA GLY A 347 36.33 22.36 5.43
C GLY A 347 35.40 22.82 4.31
N THR A 348 35.80 22.67 3.04
CA THR A 348 35.01 23.08 1.86
C THR A 348 34.76 21.90 0.93
N ILE A 349 33.78 22.03 0.03
CA ILE A 349 33.49 21.04 -1.02
C ILE A 349 33.30 21.74 -2.36
N LYS A 350 33.82 21.14 -3.44
CA LYS A 350 33.63 21.64 -4.80
C LYS A 350 32.51 20.91 -5.52
N LEU A 351 31.41 21.62 -5.81
CA LEU A 351 30.25 21.12 -6.56
C LEU A 351 30.02 21.95 -7.82
N ASN A 352 29.93 21.29 -8.98
CA ASN A 352 29.66 21.94 -10.28
C ASN A 352 30.57 23.15 -10.57
N GLY A 353 31.84 23.08 -10.14
CA GLY A 353 32.82 24.15 -10.32
C GLY A 353 32.79 25.26 -9.27
N LYS A 354 31.78 25.32 -8.39
CA LYS A 354 31.69 26.25 -7.25
C LYS A 354 32.20 25.60 -5.97
N GLU A 355 32.77 26.40 -5.08
CA GLU A 355 33.24 25.98 -3.75
C GLU A 355 32.22 26.40 -2.69
N TYR A 356 31.89 25.50 -1.76
CA TYR A 356 30.94 25.71 -0.68
C TYR A 356 31.57 25.34 0.67
N THR A 357 31.27 26.10 1.71
CA THR A 357 31.74 25.82 3.08
C THR A 357 30.83 24.79 3.75
N LEU A 358 31.43 23.80 4.41
CA LEU A 358 30.68 22.78 5.15
C LEU A 358 30.20 23.34 6.49
N ASN A 359 28.97 23.02 6.87
CA ASN A 359 28.38 23.40 8.16
C ASN A 359 28.74 22.45 9.32
N ASP A 360 29.29 21.28 9.00
CA ASP A 360 29.83 20.28 9.91
C ASP A 360 31.06 19.67 9.25
N THR A 361 32.20 19.79 9.91
CA THR A 361 33.52 19.34 9.41
C THR A 361 34.10 18.19 10.21
N TYR A 362 33.34 17.64 11.16
CA TYR A 362 33.82 16.60 12.05
C TYR A 362 33.52 15.21 11.48
N PHE A 363 34.53 14.62 10.84
CA PHE A 363 34.49 13.32 10.15
C PHE A 363 35.52 12.33 10.70
N PRO A 364 35.37 11.86 11.96
CA PRO A 364 36.39 11.08 12.66
C PRO A 364 36.67 9.71 12.03
N THR A 365 35.72 9.18 11.27
CA THR A 365 35.84 7.85 10.65
C THR A 365 36.23 7.89 9.17
N ILE A 366 36.41 9.08 8.57
CA ILE A 366 36.77 9.18 7.14
C ILE A 366 38.28 9.37 6.98
N ASP A 367 38.93 8.48 6.23
CA ASP A 367 40.29 8.69 5.73
C ASP A 367 40.23 9.46 4.40
N PRO A 368 40.77 10.69 4.29
CA PRO A 368 40.76 11.46 3.04
C PRO A 368 41.40 10.75 1.84
N LYS A 369 42.29 9.78 2.05
CA LYS A 369 42.93 9.01 0.97
C LYS A 369 42.02 7.89 0.44
N GLU A 370 41.23 7.29 1.31
CA GLU A 370 40.27 6.22 0.98
C GLU A 370 38.89 6.54 1.56
N PRO A 371 38.21 7.61 1.12
CA PRO A 371 37.08 8.19 1.84
C PRO A 371 35.83 7.29 1.91
N TYR A 372 35.75 6.28 1.05
CA TYR A 372 34.64 5.33 0.96
C TYR A 372 34.88 4.02 1.70
N LYS A 373 36.07 3.82 2.28
CA LYS A 373 36.41 2.61 3.00
C LYS A 373 35.81 2.65 4.40
N PHE A 374 35.23 1.54 4.83
CA PHE A 374 34.79 1.41 6.20
C PHE A 374 36.00 1.29 7.14
N THR A 375 35.88 1.86 8.34
CA THR A 375 36.81 1.51 9.41
C THR A 375 36.46 0.12 9.94
N GLN A 376 37.39 -0.55 10.64
CA GLN A 376 37.09 -1.87 11.23
C GLN A 376 35.86 -1.83 12.15
N GLN A 377 35.70 -0.75 12.92
CA GLN A 377 34.53 -0.58 13.80
C GLN A 377 33.24 -0.42 12.99
N GLU A 378 33.25 0.30 11.86
CA GLU A 378 32.10 0.43 10.98
C GLU A 378 31.74 -0.91 10.30
N GLU A 379 32.74 -1.69 9.87
CA GLU A 379 32.53 -3.02 9.29
C GLU A 379 31.83 -3.96 10.27
N ASP A 380 32.33 -4.02 11.52
CA ASP A 380 31.75 -4.84 12.58
C ASP A 380 30.29 -4.45 12.87
N VAL A 381 29.97 -3.14 12.86
CA VAL A 381 28.61 -2.64 13.04
C VAL A 381 27.71 -3.03 11.88
N VAL A 382 28.18 -2.82 10.64
CA VAL A 382 27.42 -3.15 9.42
C VAL A 382 27.12 -4.64 9.35
N GLU A 383 28.09 -5.50 9.67
CA GLU A 383 27.89 -6.95 9.64
C GLU A 383 26.86 -7.40 10.70
N ARG A 384 26.96 -6.89 11.92
CA ARG A 384 26.00 -7.21 13.00
C ARG A 384 24.59 -6.73 12.69
N LEU A 385 24.46 -5.52 12.16
CA LEU A 385 23.17 -5.00 11.71
C LEU A 385 22.61 -5.86 10.58
N LYS A 386 23.40 -6.13 9.54
CA LYS A 386 22.99 -7.00 8.41
C LYS A 386 22.47 -8.35 8.89
N ASN A 387 23.19 -8.99 9.81
CA ASN A 387 22.76 -10.27 10.40
C ASN A 387 21.45 -10.13 11.19
N SER A 388 21.23 -9.02 11.89
CA SER A 388 19.98 -8.74 12.60
C SER A 388 18.80 -8.58 11.63
N PHE A 389 18.99 -7.88 10.51
CA PHE A 389 17.97 -7.74 9.45
C PHE A 389 17.62 -9.07 8.78
N LEU A 390 18.63 -9.88 8.47
CA LEU A 390 18.43 -11.22 7.89
C LEU A 390 17.73 -12.17 8.88
N GLY A 391 18.03 -12.03 10.18
CA GLY A 391 17.47 -12.85 11.25
C GLY A 391 16.08 -12.43 11.76
N SER A 392 15.59 -11.25 11.40
CA SER A 392 14.30 -10.73 11.89
C SER A 392 13.10 -11.46 11.29
N GLU A 393 12.48 -12.39 12.02
CA GLU A 393 11.35 -13.19 11.50
C GLU A 393 10.19 -12.31 11.01
N ARG A 394 9.79 -11.31 11.80
CA ARG A 394 8.66 -10.43 11.46
C ARG A 394 8.94 -9.61 10.20
N LEU A 395 10.14 -9.05 10.08
CA LEU A 395 10.55 -8.30 8.89
C LEU A 395 10.53 -9.23 7.66
N GLN A 396 11.16 -10.39 7.77
CA GLN A 396 11.19 -11.37 6.69
C GLN A 396 9.77 -11.80 6.27
N ARG A 397 8.85 -11.96 7.24
CA ARG A 397 7.44 -12.26 6.97
C ARG A 397 6.74 -11.11 6.22
N HIS A 398 6.93 -9.87 6.65
CA HIS A 398 6.36 -8.69 6.00
C HIS A 398 6.89 -8.51 4.57
N ILE A 399 8.19 -8.67 4.36
CA ILE A 399 8.82 -8.51 3.03
C ILE A 399 8.43 -9.66 2.09
N ARG A 400 8.30 -10.90 2.58
CA ARG A 400 7.72 -12.00 1.77
C ARG A 400 6.31 -11.67 1.32
N PHE A 401 5.50 -11.04 2.17
CA PHE A 401 4.16 -10.59 1.81
C PHE A 401 4.20 -9.51 0.71
N LEU A 402 5.08 -8.51 0.81
CA LEU A 402 5.28 -7.52 -0.26
C LEU A 402 5.67 -8.16 -1.59
N TYR A 403 6.58 -9.14 -1.59
CA TYR A 403 6.91 -9.87 -2.82
C TYR A 403 5.73 -10.70 -3.33
N THR A 404 4.91 -11.27 -2.45
CA THR A 404 3.79 -12.14 -2.84
C THR A 404 2.60 -11.35 -3.40
N LYS A 405 2.31 -10.19 -2.82
CA LYS A 405 1.14 -9.37 -3.16
C LYS A 405 1.46 -8.11 -3.94
N GLY A 406 2.74 -7.78 -4.08
CA GLY A 406 3.16 -6.56 -4.75
C GLY A 406 4.03 -6.76 -5.99
N SER A 407 4.21 -5.65 -6.68
CA SER A 407 4.86 -5.50 -7.98
C SER A 407 5.24 -4.03 -8.19
N LEU A 408 6.11 -3.72 -9.15
CA LEU A 408 6.41 -2.30 -9.46
C LEU A 408 5.24 -1.59 -10.18
N TYR A 409 4.41 -2.36 -10.90
CA TYR A 409 3.19 -1.88 -11.54
C TYR A 409 2.17 -3.01 -11.63
N LYS A 410 0.90 -2.64 -11.79
CA LYS A 410 -0.17 -3.61 -12.06
C LYS A 410 -1.20 -3.01 -13.01
N VAL A 411 -1.67 -3.82 -13.96
CA VAL A 411 -2.89 -3.51 -14.72
C VAL A 411 -4.06 -4.24 -14.06
N TYR A 412 -5.10 -3.51 -13.70
CA TYR A 412 -6.28 -4.07 -13.04
C TYR A 412 -7.56 -3.32 -13.43
N ASN A 413 -8.52 -4.03 -14.05
CA ASN A 413 -9.83 -3.53 -14.45
C ASN A 413 -9.82 -2.24 -15.28
N GLY A 414 -8.86 -2.13 -16.19
CA GLY A 414 -8.65 -0.96 -17.04
C GLY A 414 -7.84 0.16 -16.39
N ASN A 415 -7.29 -0.05 -15.19
CA ASN A 415 -6.42 0.90 -14.52
C ASN A 415 -4.96 0.43 -14.56
N LEU A 416 -4.04 1.35 -14.83
CA LEU A 416 -2.60 1.16 -14.66
C LEU A 416 -2.18 1.76 -13.32
N LEU A 417 -1.66 0.91 -12.44
CA LEU A 417 -1.23 1.28 -11.10
C LEU A 417 0.31 1.29 -11.07
N TYR A 418 0.92 2.41 -10.68
CA TYR A 418 2.34 2.49 -10.34
C TYR A 418 2.61 3.67 -9.41
N HIS A 419 3.63 3.56 -8.55
CA HIS A 419 3.92 4.56 -7.53
C HIS A 419 4.50 5.88 -8.08
N GLY A 420 5.66 5.81 -8.73
CA GLY A 420 6.45 6.99 -9.12
C GLY A 420 6.15 7.52 -10.52
N CYS A 421 6.94 7.08 -11.49
CA CYS A 421 6.98 7.60 -12.85
C CYS A 421 7.40 6.53 -13.85
N VAL A 422 7.04 6.70 -15.12
CA VAL A 422 7.65 5.95 -16.22
C VAL A 422 8.84 6.76 -16.73
N PRO A 423 10.08 6.22 -16.76
CA PRO A 423 11.23 6.97 -17.25
C PRO A 423 11.08 7.42 -18.71
N LEU A 424 11.12 8.74 -18.93
CA LEU A 424 10.98 9.39 -20.24
C LEU A 424 12.20 10.28 -20.53
N ASN A 425 12.47 10.47 -21.82
CA ASN A 425 13.32 11.55 -22.33
C ASN A 425 12.50 12.85 -22.48
N ASP A 426 13.18 13.98 -22.68
CA ASP A 426 12.53 15.30 -22.86
C ASP A 426 11.60 15.39 -24.09
N ASP A 427 11.82 14.54 -25.10
CA ASP A 427 10.97 14.43 -26.28
C ASP A 427 9.73 13.54 -26.06
N GLY A 428 9.57 12.95 -24.86
CA GLY A 428 8.48 12.03 -24.53
C GLY A 428 8.68 10.60 -25.05
N SER A 429 9.86 10.24 -25.57
CA SER A 429 10.24 8.86 -25.82
C SER A 429 10.59 8.11 -24.53
N PHE A 430 10.39 6.79 -24.50
CA PHE A 430 10.76 5.98 -23.34
C PHE A 430 12.27 5.95 -23.18
N MET A 431 12.75 6.29 -21.98
CA MET A 431 14.17 6.31 -21.68
C MET A 431 14.73 4.88 -21.72
N LYS A 432 15.88 4.74 -22.37
CA LYS A 432 16.61 3.48 -22.47
C LYS A 432 17.60 3.38 -21.30
N VAL A 433 17.49 2.32 -20.53
CA VAL A 433 18.28 2.10 -19.30
C VAL A 433 19.05 0.79 -19.42
N ASN A 434 20.35 0.82 -19.12
CA ASN A 434 21.20 -0.37 -19.13
C ASN A 434 21.13 -1.07 -17.77
N ILE A 435 20.62 -2.30 -17.76
CA ILE A 435 20.60 -3.18 -16.60
C ILE A 435 21.42 -4.42 -16.94
N TYR A 436 22.58 -4.57 -16.28
CA TYR A 436 23.51 -5.70 -16.45
C TYR A 436 23.86 -6.03 -17.90
N GLY A 437 24.16 -5.00 -18.71
CA GLY A 437 24.63 -5.14 -20.09
C GLY A 437 23.51 -5.25 -21.13
N LYS A 438 22.24 -5.18 -20.72
CA LYS A 438 21.09 -5.16 -21.63
C LYS A 438 20.28 -3.90 -21.42
N THR A 439 19.78 -3.34 -22.52
CA THR A 439 18.99 -2.11 -22.50
C THR A 439 17.50 -2.41 -22.47
N TYR A 440 16.78 -1.75 -21.58
CA TYR A 440 15.33 -1.84 -21.42
C TYR A 440 14.70 -0.46 -21.40
N SER A 441 13.41 -0.37 -21.71
CA SER A 441 12.62 0.87 -21.69
C SER A 441 11.14 0.55 -21.48
N GLY A 442 10.35 1.54 -21.04
CA GLY A 442 8.91 1.37 -20.89
C GLY A 442 8.55 0.23 -19.96
N LYS A 443 7.59 -0.62 -20.35
CA LYS A 443 7.12 -1.76 -19.55
C LYS A 443 8.25 -2.77 -19.29
N ALA A 444 9.11 -3.01 -20.27
CA ALA A 444 10.19 -3.98 -20.15
C ALA A 444 11.22 -3.61 -19.05
N LEU A 445 11.38 -2.31 -18.76
CA LEU A 445 12.23 -1.85 -17.66
C LEU A 445 11.64 -2.22 -16.30
N TYR A 446 10.32 -2.05 -16.13
CA TYR A 446 9.65 -2.49 -14.90
C TYR A 446 9.78 -4.00 -14.69
N ASP A 447 9.53 -4.78 -15.75
CA ASP A 447 9.59 -6.24 -15.71
C ASP A 447 10.97 -6.75 -15.29
N ILE A 448 12.06 -6.18 -15.84
CA ILE A 448 13.41 -6.62 -15.51
C ILE A 448 13.86 -6.17 -14.10
N LEU A 449 13.47 -4.97 -13.66
CA LEU A 449 13.79 -4.48 -12.32
C LEU A 449 13.08 -5.32 -11.26
N GLU A 450 11.80 -5.64 -11.46
CA GLU A 450 11.06 -6.53 -10.58
C GLU A 450 11.67 -7.93 -10.54
N HIS A 451 12.08 -8.47 -11.68
CA HIS A 451 12.75 -9.77 -11.77
C HIS A 451 14.03 -9.81 -10.91
N TYR A 452 14.88 -8.80 -11.00
CA TYR A 452 16.10 -8.75 -10.19
C TYR A 452 15.81 -8.45 -8.71
N ALA A 453 14.82 -7.62 -8.38
CA ALA A 453 14.39 -7.42 -7.00
C ALA A 453 13.99 -8.76 -6.35
N ARG A 454 13.17 -9.57 -7.03
CA ARG A 454 12.80 -10.92 -6.58
C ARG A 454 14.02 -11.84 -6.45
N LYS A 455 14.98 -11.78 -7.37
CA LYS A 455 16.24 -12.54 -7.29
C LYS A 455 17.10 -12.14 -6.09
N GLY A 456 17.16 -10.86 -5.74
CA GLY A 456 17.92 -10.38 -4.58
C GLY A 456 17.46 -11.02 -3.28
N TYR A 457 16.17 -11.34 -3.21
CA TYR A 457 15.58 -11.96 -2.04
C TYR A 457 15.57 -13.50 -2.09
N TYR A 458 15.20 -14.10 -3.23
CA TYR A 458 14.95 -15.55 -3.33
C TYR A 458 16.08 -16.37 -3.99
N SER A 459 17.02 -15.75 -4.70
CA SER A 459 18.04 -16.49 -5.43
C SER A 459 18.99 -17.23 -4.48
N ILE A 460 19.25 -18.50 -4.80
CA ILE A 460 20.31 -19.29 -4.16
C ILE A 460 21.66 -19.14 -4.87
N ASP A 461 21.66 -18.68 -6.13
CA ASP A 461 22.89 -18.34 -6.85
C ASP A 461 23.46 -17.03 -6.28
N PRO A 462 24.67 -17.05 -5.70
CA PRO A 462 25.28 -15.87 -5.09
C PRO A 462 25.45 -14.70 -6.05
N VAL A 463 25.73 -14.96 -7.33
CA VAL A 463 25.95 -13.88 -8.33
C VAL A 463 24.64 -13.18 -8.64
N GLU A 464 23.58 -13.96 -8.90
CA GLU A 464 22.26 -13.41 -9.18
C GLU A 464 21.62 -12.77 -7.94
N LYS A 465 21.92 -13.31 -6.75
CA LYS A 465 21.49 -12.71 -5.48
C LYS A 465 22.16 -11.35 -5.28
N LYS A 466 23.48 -11.26 -5.41
CA LYS A 466 24.23 -9.99 -5.29
C LYS A 466 23.72 -8.94 -6.28
N ARG A 467 23.54 -9.32 -7.56
CA ARG A 467 22.88 -8.45 -8.55
C ARG A 467 21.51 -7.95 -8.08
N GLY A 468 20.69 -8.83 -7.54
CA GLY A 468 19.39 -8.43 -7.00
C GLY A 468 19.47 -7.54 -5.74
N GLU A 469 20.43 -7.76 -4.84
CA GLU A 469 20.67 -6.89 -3.68
C GLU A 469 21.09 -5.47 -4.10
N ASP A 470 21.93 -5.39 -5.12
CA ASP A 470 22.47 -4.14 -5.66
C ASP A 470 21.39 -3.36 -6.43
N ILE A 471 20.55 -4.06 -7.22
CA ILE A 471 19.48 -3.40 -7.98
C ILE A 471 18.44 -2.73 -7.08
N LEU A 472 18.20 -3.24 -5.86
CA LEU A 472 17.23 -2.65 -4.95
C LEU A 472 17.64 -1.21 -4.57
N TRP A 473 18.95 -0.96 -4.42
CA TRP A 473 19.44 0.40 -4.20
C TRP A 473 19.34 1.27 -5.46
N PHE A 474 19.58 0.69 -6.65
CA PHE A 474 19.34 1.38 -7.92
C PHE A 474 17.88 1.83 -8.03
N ILE A 475 16.93 0.94 -7.73
CA ILE A 475 15.49 1.24 -7.77
C ILE A 475 15.15 2.35 -6.75
N TRP A 476 15.76 2.35 -5.56
CA TRP A 476 15.54 3.40 -4.56
C TRP A 476 15.92 4.82 -5.03
N LYS A 477 17.10 4.98 -5.66
CA LYS A 477 17.75 6.31 -5.76
C LYS A 477 18.24 6.71 -7.14
N ASN A 478 18.34 5.80 -8.10
CA ASN A 478 18.91 6.14 -9.40
C ASN A 478 17.95 7.04 -10.20
N LYS A 479 18.49 8.03 -10.94
CA LYS A 479 17.73 8.96 -11.79
C LYS A 479 16.90 8.27 -12.87
N HIS A 480 17.30 7.06 -13.28
CA HIS A 480 16.61 6.23 -14.25
C HIS A 480 15.59 5.25 -13.63
N SER A 481 15.41 5.29 -12.31
CA SER A 481 14.45 4.44 -11.61
C SER A 481 13.01 4.91 -11.83
N PRO A 482 12.05 3.98 -12.03
CA PRO A 482 10.64 4.30 -12.09
C PRO A 482 10.04 4.79 -10.76
N VAL A 483 10.69 4.59 -9.60
CA VAL A 483 10.14 5.00 -8.30
C VAL A 483 10.86 6.19 -7.66
N PHE A 484 11.94 6.70 -8.27
CA PHE A 484 12.67 7.85 -7.72
C PHE A 484 12.17 9.19 -8.27
N GLY A 485 12.12 9.35 -9.60
CA GLY A 485 11.43 10.48 -10.22
C GLY A 485 12.18 11.82 -10.25
N LYS A 486 13.45 11.85 -9.84
CA LYS A 486 14.29 13.05 -9.75
C LYS A 486 15.64 12.81 -10.43
N GLU A 487 16.32 13.87 -10.81
CA GLU A 487 17.67 13.80 -11.42
C GLU A 487 18.74 13.40 -10.39
N ARG A 488 18.57 13.79 -9.13
CA ARG A 488 19.50 13.46 -8.04
C ARG A 488 18.82 13.56 -6.68
N MET A 489 19.39 12.87 -5.69
CA MET A 489 19.01 13.00 -4.29
C MET A 489 20.06 13.84 -3.55
N ALA A 490 19.68 15.04 -3.12
CA ALA A 490 20.57 16.04 -2.52
C ALA A 490 20.75 15.85 -1.00
N THR A 491 20.88 14.60 -0.54
CA THR A 491 20.98 14.28 0.89
C THR A 491 22.22 14.91 1.53
N PHE A 492 23.38 14.75 0.89
CA PHE A 492 24.64 15.28 1.41
C PHE A 492 24.56 16.80 1.52
N GLU A 493 24.11 17.45 0.46
CA GLU A 493 23.98 18.89 0.37
C GLU A 493 23.05 19.43 1.47
N ARG A 494 21.91 18.77 1.74
CA ARG A 494 20.99 19.14 2.82
C ARG A 494 21.59 19.03 4.22
N TYR A 495 22.54 18.13 4.42
CA TYR A 495 23.17 17.92 5.72
C TYR A 495 24.37 18.82 5.94
N PHE A 496 25.21 18.98 4.93
CA PHE A 496 26.52 19.59 5.10
C PHE A 496 26.66 20.98 4.47
N ILE A 497 25.68 21.47 3.71
CA ILE A 497 25.75 22.75 2.99
C ILE A 497 24.53 23.61 3.34
N ASN A 498 24.72 24.88 3.68
CA ASN A 498 23.62 25.76 4.10
C ASN A 498 22.88 26.39 2.91
N GLU A 499 23.57 26.54 1.77
CA GLU A 499 23.09 27.17 0.56
C GLU A 499 21.98 26.34 -0.10
N LYS A 500 20.74 26.85 -0.03
CA LYS A 500 19.54 26.16 -0.52
C LYS A 500 19.55 25.82 -2.01
N GLU A 501 20.31 26.54 -2.84
CA GLU A 501 20.48 26.22 -4.27
C GLU A 501 21.05 24.81 -4.48
N THR A 502 21.83 24.30 -3.52
CA THR A 502 22.42 22.96 -3.58
C THR A 502 21.42 21.86 -3.21
N HIS A 503 20.31 22.22 -2.55
CA HIS A 503 19.29 21.27 -2.05
C HIS A 503 18.23 20.93 -3.11
N GLU A 504 18.30 21.58 -4.27
CA GLU A 504 17.38 21.36 -5.37
C GLU A 504 17.55 19.97 -5.97
N GLU A 505 16.41 19.28 -6.08
CA GLU A 505 16.27 17.96 -6.70
C GLU A 505 15.32 18.11 -7.90
N PRO A 506 15.85 18.42 -9.09
CA PRO A 506 15.03 18.62 -10.27
C PRO A 506 14.20 17.36 -10.56
N LYS A 507 12.91 17.53 -10.83
CA LYS A 507 12.04 16.43 -11.26
C LYS A 507 12.46 15.97 -12.66
N ASN A 508 12.35 14.68 -12.95
CA ASN A 508 12.70 14.13 -14.27
C ASN A 508 11.70 14.56 -15.37
N ALA A 509 11.96 14.15 -16.62
CA ALA A 509 11.14 14.51 -17.78
C ALA A 509 9.68 14.04 -17.66
N TYR A 510 9.41 12.91 -17.00
CA TYR A 510 8.04 12.43 -16.79
C TYR A 510 7.18 13.48 -16.10
N TYR A 511 7.62 14.04 -14.97
CA TYR A 511 6.81 15.05 -14.26
C TYR A 511 6.73 16.41 -14.98
N ARG A 512 7.57 16.65 -16.00
CA ARG A 512 7.43 17.81 -16.88
C ARG A 512 6.41 17.58 -18.01
N LEU A 513 6.13 16.31 -18.33
CA LEU A 513 5.37 15.90 -19.51
C LEU A 513 4.05 15.18 -19.19
N PHE A 514 3.87 14.68 -17.97
CA PHE A 514 2.72 13.85 -17.55
C PHE A 514 1.35 14.57 -17.59
N GLU A 515 1.32 15.89 -17.75
CA GLU A 515 0.10 16.67 -17.99
C GLU A 515 -0.27 16.78 -19.49
N LYS A 516 0.55 16.23 -20.38
CA LYS A 516 0.24 16.13 -21.81
C LYS A 516 -0.50 14.82 -22.07
N GLU A 517 -1.72 14.92 -22.60
CA GLU A 517 -2.58 13.78 -22.87
C GLU A 517 -1.92 12.74 -23.81
N GLU A 518 -1.20 13.20 -24.84
CA GLU A 518 -0.47 12.33 -25.77
C GLU A 518 0.56 11.43 -25.09
N ILE A 519 1.18 11.90 -24.02
CA ILE A 519 2.18 11.16 -23.24
C ILE A 519 1.50 10.11 -22.37
N VAL A 520 0.40 10.48 -21.71
CA VAL A 520 -0.42 9.54 -20.93
C VAL A 520 -0.96 8.42 -21.82
N ASP A 521 -1.43 8.75 -23.02
CA ASP A 521 -1.91 7.79 -24.01
C ASP A 521 -0.82 6.82 -24.47
N LYS A 522 0.40 7.34 -24.65
CA LYS A 522 1.56 6.53 -25.01
C LYS A 522 1.93 5.56 -23.89
N ILE A 523 1.88 6.00 -22.63
CA ILE A 523 2.11 5.15 -21.46
C ILE A 523 1.04 4.05 -21.39
N LEU A 524 -0.25 4.40 -21.47
CA LEU A 524 -1.34 3.42 -21.42
C LEU A 524 -1.16 2.32 -22.48
N LYS A 525 -0.82 2.70 -23.73
CA LYS A 525 -0.56 1.73 -24.81
C LYS A 525 0.64 0.83 -24.54
N GLU A 526 1.74 1.37 -24.00
CA GLU A 526 2.95 0.61 -23.65
C GLU A 526 2.65 -0.50 -22.62
N PHE A 527 1.70 -0.25 -21.72
CA PHE A 527 1.24 -1.24 -20.73
C PHE A 527 0.05 -2.09 -21.21
N GLY A 528 -0.32 -2.00 -22.49
CA GLY A 528 -1.36 -2.84 -23.11
C GLY A 528 -2.80 -2.38 -22.84
N LEU A 529 -3.00 -1.15 -22.37
CA LEU A 529 -4.32 -0.58 -22.10
C LEU A 529 -4.83 0.26 -23.29
N PRO A 530 -6.15 0.30 -23.49
CA PRO A 530 -6.75 1.23 -24.45
C PRO A 530 -6.61 2.67 -23.97
N VAL A 531 -6.62 3.62 -24.90
CA VAL A 531 -6.57 5.06 -24.56
C VAL A 531 -7.87 5.57 -23.96
N GLN A 532 -9.00 5.00 -24.37
CA GLN A 532 -10.32 5.42 -23.92
C GLN A 532 -10.79 4.58 -22.74
N GLY A 533 -11.25 5.24 -21.68
CA GLY A 533 -11.82 4.59 -20.50
C GLY A 533 -10.80 3.89 -19.59
N ALA A 534 -9.51 4.02 -19.87
CA ALA A 534 -8.43 3.59 -18.99
C ALA A 534 -7.88 4.76 -18.17
N HIS A 535 -7.36 4.45 -16.98
CA HIS A 535 -6.84 5.43 -16.05
C HIS A 535 -5.47 5.00 -15.55
N ILE A 536 -4.57 5.95 -15.39
CA ILE A 536 -3.34 5.80 -14.62
C ILE A 536 -3.65 6.28 -13.19
N ILE A 537 -3.36 5.44 -12.21
CA ILE A 537 -3.47 5.77 -10.78
C ILE A 537 -2.06 5.77 -10.20
N ASN A 538 -1.67 6.92 -9.65
CA ASN A 538 -0.29 7.21 -9.28
C ASN A 538 -0.19 7.93 -7.92
N GLY A 539 0.94 7.74 -7.23
CA GLY A 539 1.26 8.36 -5.93
C GLY A 539 2.51 9.25 -6.00
N HIS A 540 3.34 9.22 -4.95
CA HIS A 540 4.71 9.77 -4.85
C HIS A 540 4.87 11.28 -4.77
N ILE A 541 4.13 12.04 -5.59
CA ILE A 541 4.18 13.51 -5.55
C ILE A 541 2.92 14.06 -4.90
N PRO A 542 3.06 14.75 -3.75
CA PRO A 542 1.91 15.30 -3.06
C PRO A 542 1.30 16.43 -3.88
N VAL A 543 -0.01 16.36 -4.07
CA VAL A 543 -0.79 17.40 -4.74
C VAL A 543 -0.90 18.60 -3.81
N ILE A 544 -0.38 19.75 -4.23
CA ILE A 544 -0.39 20.95 -3.40
C ILE A 544 -1.68 21.74 -3.67
N VAL A 545 -2.77 21.34 -3.00
CA VAL A 545 -4.10 21.97 -3.13
C VAL A 545 -4.05 23.47 -2.86
N LYS A 546 -3.25 23.90 -1.88
CA LYS A 546 -3.02 25.32 -1.56
C LYS A 546 -2.49 26.15 -2.75
N LYS A 547 -1.88 25.51 -3.75
CA LYS A 547 -1.38 26.15 -4.98
C LYS A 547 -2.32 25.97 -6.17
N GLY A 548 -3.51 25.39 -5.97
CA GLY A 548 -4.49 25.15 -7.03
C GLY A 548 -4.19 23.92 -7.90
N GLU A 549 -3.29 23.02 -7.47
CA GLU A 549 -3.03 21.78 -8.21
C GLU A 549 -4.23 20.83 -8.12
N SER A 550 -4.58 20.22 -9.26
CA SER A 550 -5.64 19.21 -9.35
C SER A 550 -5.05 17.79 -9.30
N PRO A 551 -5.64 16.87 -8.50
CA PRO A 551 -5.29 15.44 -8.52
C PRO A 551 -5.75 14.76 -9.81
N VAL A 552 -6.72 15.36 -10.53
CA VAL A 552 -7.24 14.88 -11.81
C VAL A 552 -6.56 15.62 -12.95
N LYS A 553 -5.86 14.88 -13.81
CA LYS A 553 -5.09 15.42 -14.95
C LYS A 553 -5.54 14.75 -16.26
N CYS A 554 -5.24 15.40 -17.39
CA CYS A 554 -5.48 14.87 -18.75
C CYS A 554 -6.93 14.36 -18.95
N GLY A 555 -7.93 15.13 -18.54
CA GLY A 555 -9.34 14.76 -18.69
C GLY A 555 -9.77 13.53 -17.87
N GLY A 556 -9.04 13.19 -16.81
CA GLY A 556 -9.32 12.03 -15.96
C GLY A 556 -8.50 10.78 -16.29
N LYS A 557 -7.65 10.81 -17.32
CA LYS A 557 -6.76 9.69 -17.66
C LYS A 557 -5.63 9.48 -16.66
N LEU A 558 -5.26 10.51 -15.90
CA LEU A 558 -4.25 10.42 -14.84
C LEU A 558 -4.85 10.93 -13.52
N LEU A 559 -4.84 10.07 -12.51
CA LEU A 559 -5.31 10.32 -11.16
C LEU A 559 -4.11 10.23 -10.21
N VAL A 560 -3.63 11.37 -9.75
CA VAL A 560 -2.57 11.46 -8.74
C VAL A 560 -3.24 11.52 -7.39
N ILE A 561 -3.19 10.42 -6.65
CA ILE A 561 -4.00 10.24 -5.44
C ILE A 561 -3.18 10.28 -4.15
N ASP A 562 -1.97 10.87 -4.16
CA ASP A 562 -1.06 10.93 -3.00
C ASP A 562 -1.84 11.26 -1.71
N GLY A 563 -1.72 10.31 -0.78
CA GLY A 563 -2.57 10.20 0.36
C GLY A 563 -2.18 11.15 1.48
N GLY A 564 -1.09 11.92 1.36
CA GLY A 564 -0.72 12.93 2.35
C GLY A 564 -0.85 12.48 3.82
N PHE A 565 -0.78 11.16 4.08
CA PHE A 565 -1.10 10.55 5.37
C PHE A 565 -0.08 11.04 6.38
N SER A 566 1.18 11.14 5.93
CA SER A 566 2.28 11.65 6.72
C SER A 566 1.98 13.04 7.27
N LYS A 567 1.94 13.16 8.60
CA LYS A 567 1.74 14.41 9.34
C LYS A 567 2.71 15.51 8.89
N ALA A 568 3.93 15.14 8.50
CA ALA A 568 4.97 16.03 8.01
C ALA A 568 4.59 16.79 6.71
N TYR A 569 3.65 16.26 5.92
CA TYR A 569 3.23 16.83 4.64
C TYR A 569 1.89 17.56 4.71
N GLN A 570 1.04 17.26 5.71
CA GLN A 570 -0.28 17.87 5.87
C GLN A 570 -0.24 19.41 5.91
N GLN A 571 0.79 20.01 6.52
CA GLN A 571 0.96 21.47 6.54
C GLN A 571 1.12 22.06 5.12
N LYS A 572 1.76 21.32 4.22
CA LYS A 572 2.03 21.74 2.83
C LYS A 572 0.85 21.45 1.91
N THR A 573 0.24 20.28 2.02
CA THR A 573 -0.86 19.83 1.15
C THR A 573 -2.20 20.50 1.51
N GLY A 574 -2.47 20.69 2.80
CA GLY A 574 -3.72 21.27 3.31
C GLY A 574 -4.87 20.27 3.48
N ILE A 575 -4.64 18.99 3.19
CA ILE A 575 -5.58 17.87 3.36
C ILE A 575 -4.82 16.65 3.88
N ALA A 576 -5.54 15.67 4.42
CA ALA A 576 -5.00 14.40 4.88
C ALA A 576 -5.19 13.30 3.83
N GLY A 577 -5.06 13.67 2.55
CA GLY A 577 -4.99 12.72 1.45
C GLY A 577 -6.21 12.56 0.58
N TYR A 578 -5.99 11.76 -0.45
CA TYR A 578 -7.04 11.25 -1.32
C TYR A 578 -7.17 9.74 -1.20
N THR A 579 -8.39 9.27 -1.47
CA THR A 579 -8.67 7.86 -1.74
C THR A 579 -9.55 7.76 -2.95
N LEU A 580 -9.34 6.75 -3.77
CA LEU A 580 -10.17 6.47 -4.93
C LEU A 580 -11.00 5.23 -4.66
N ILE A 581 -12.26 5.27 -5.07
CA ILE A 581 -13.18 4.14 -4.99
C ILE A 581 -13.68 3.86 -6.39
N TYR A 582 -13.55 2.61 -6.84
CA TYR A 582 -14.05 2.19 -8.13
C TYR A 582 -15.08 1.08 -7.99
N ASN A 583 -16.36 1.40 -8.19
CA ASN A 583 -17.46 0.44 -8.07
C ASN A 583 -18.18 0.23 -9.41
N SER A 584 -19.32 -0.47 -9.39
CA SER A 584 -20.11 -0.74 -10.60
C SER A 584 -20.72 0.51 -11.27
N TYR A 585 -20.82 1.63 -10.55
CA TYR A 585 -21.42 2.87 -11.03
C TYR A 585 -20.38 3.87 -11.54
N GLY A 586 -19.13 3.79 -11.08
CA GLY A 586 -18.13 4.76 -11.47
C GLY A 586 -16.93 4.84 -10.53
N LEU A 587 -16.07 5.81 -10.82
CA LEU A 587 -14.95 6.20 -9.98
C LEU A 587 -15.34 7.40 -9.12
N VAL A 588 -15.00 7.35 -7.83
CA VAL A 588 -15.19 8.45 -6.88
C VAL A 588 -13.87 8.74 -6.19
N LEU A 589 -13.35 9.94 -6.38
CA LEU A 589 -12.19 10.46 -5.68
C LEU A 589 -12.66 11.28 -4.48
N ALA A 590 -12.27 10.83 -3.29
CA ALA A 590 -12.58 11.50 -2.02
C ALA A 590 -11.30 12.11 -1.44
N ALA A 591 -11.39 13.33 -0.93
CA ALA A 591 -10.35 13.96 -0.13
C ALA A 591 -10.73 13.96 1.35
N HIS A 592 -9.74 13.72 2.21
CA HIS A 592 -9.93 13.55 3.65
C HIS A 592 -9.38 14.75 4.42
N GLU A 593 -10.10 15.13 5.47
CA GLU A 593 -9.60 16.06 6.49
C GLU A 593 -8.67 15.34 7.48
N PRO A 594 -7.77 16.07 8.17
CA PRO A 594 -6.91 15.49 9.21
C PRO A 594 -7.70 14.72 10.25
N PHE A 595 -7.28 13.47 10.48
CA PHE A 595 -7.81 12.63 11.54
C PHE A 595 -7.28 13.12 12.90
N THR A 596 -8.18 13.21 13.88
CA THR A 596 -7.84 13.56 15.27
C THR A 596 -7.40 12.33 16.04
N SER A 597 -8.35 11.47 16.44
CA SER A 597 -8.08 10.18 17.07
C SER A 597 -9.29 9.24 17.01
N MET A 598 -9.06 7.96 17.30
CA MET A 598 -10.12 6.96 17.37
C MET A 598 -11.06 7.23 18.55
N GLU A 599 -10.52 7.63 19.70
CA GLU A 599 -11.27 7.97 20.90
C GLU A 599 -12.22 9.15 20.64
N ASP A 600 -11.72 10.21 20.00
CA ASP A 600 -12.52 11.39 19.65
C ASP A 600 -13.69 11.00 18.73
N THR A 601 -13.41 10.20 17.69
CA THR A 601 -14.42 9.69 16.75
C THR A 601 -15.52 8.89 17.45
N VAL A 602 -15.16 8.05 18.43
CA VAL A 602 -16.14 7.22 19.17
C VAL A 602 -16.93 8.06 20.17
N LEU A 603 -16.29 9.03 20.83
CA LEU A 603 -16.89 9.89 21.84
C LEU A 603 -17.86 10.92 21.22
N ASN A 604 -17.39 11.63 20.20
CA ASN A 604 -18.08 12.78 19.62
C ASN A 604 -18.84 12.43 18.33
N GLU A 605 -18.73 11.18 17.85
CA GLU A 605 -19.31 10.73 16.58
C GLU A 605 -18.90 11.63 15.40
N THR A 606 -17.69 12.19 15.50
CA THR A 606 -17.02 12.98 14.49
C THR A 606 -16.55 12.02 13.39
N CYS A 607 -17.20 12.08 12.22
CA CYS A 607 -16.67 11.42 11.04
C CYS A 607 -15.67 12.37 10.39
N ILE A 608 -14.51 11.88 9.95
CA ILE A 608 -13.69 12.64 9.01
C ILE A 608 -14.61 13.07 7.86
N HIS A 609 -14.70 14.37 7.61
CA HIS A 609 -15.46 14.88 6.48
C HIS A 609 -14.68 14.57 5.21
N SER A 610 -15.04 13.47 4.54
CA SER A 610 -14.59 13.20 3.19
C SER A 610 -15.43 14.03 2.22
N HIS A 611 -14.80 14.90 1.43
CA HIS A 611 -15.49 15.60 0.35
C HIS A 611 -15.19 14.94 -1.00
N ILE A 612 -16.21 14.83 -1.84
CA ILE A 612 -16.07 14.28 -3.19
C ILE A 612 -15.41 15.33 -4.07
N VAL A 613 -14.25 14.99 -4.61
CA VAL A 613 -13.43 15.86 -5.47
C VAL A 613 -13.74 15.59 -6.94
N MET A 614 -13.99 14.32 -7.27
CA MET A 614 -14.37 13.88 -8.60
C MET A 614 -15.32 12.70 -8.50
N GLU A 615 -16.35 12.70 -9.33
CA GLU A 615 -17.22 11.56 -9.56
C GLU A 615 -17.38 11.35 -11.07
N GLN A 616 -16.93 10.19 -11.55
CA GLN A 616 -17.06 9.79 -12.94
C GLN A 616 -17.97 8.58 -13.02
N ASN A 617 -19.22 8.81 -13.41
CA ASN A 617 -20.23 7.78 -13.56
C ASN A 617 -20.18 7.12 -14.95
N VAL A 618 -20.38 5.80 -14.98
CA VAL A 618 -20.53 5.06 -16.23
C VAL A 618 -21.97 5.13 -16.73
N VAL A 619 -22.14 5.23 -18.06
CA VAL A 619 -23.48 5.27 -18.69
C VAL A 619 -24.26 3.98 -18.45
N LYS A 620 -23.56 2.84 -18.52
CA LYS A 620 -24.11 1.52 -18.21
C LYS A 620 -23.35 0.96 -17.02
N ARG A 621 -24.08 0.50 -16.00
CA ARG A 621 -23.52 -0.13 -14.81
C ARG A 621 -22.57 -1.27 -15.21
N LYS A 622 -21.33 -1.21 -14.73
CA LYS A 622 -20.32 -2.25 -14.97
C LYS A 622 -20.67 -3.53 -14.23
N THR A 623 -20.43 -4.64 -14.90
CA THR A 623 -20.64 -6.01 -14.40
C THR A 623 -19.31 -6.73 -14.26
N VAL A 624 -19.31 -7.92 -13.67
CA VAL A 624 -18.13 -8.78 -13.61
C VAL A 624 -17.61 -9.07 -15.02
N ASN A 625 -18.48 -9.17 -16.03
CA ASN A 625 -18.11 -9.34 -17.43
C ASN A 625 -17.18 -8.25 -18.00
N ASP A 626 -17.19 -7.06 -17.41
CA ASP A 626 -16.38 -5.92 -17.85
C ASP A 626 -15.03 -5.82 -17.10
N THR A 627 -14.68 -6.85 -16.32
CA THR A 627 -13.47 -6.90 -15.48
C THR A 627 -12.46 -7.92 -15.99
N ASP A 628 -11.23 -7.86 -15.48
CA ASP A 628 -10.18 -8.84 -15.81
C ASP A 628 -10.58 -10.25 -15.36
N THR A 629 -11.23 -10.35 -14.18
CA THR A 629 -11.84 -11.60 -13.73
C THR A 629 -12.91 -12.08 -14.72
N GLY A 630 -13.73 -11.18 -15.25
CA GLY A 630 -14.71 -11.50 -16.29
C GLY A 630 -14.08 -12.06 -17.55
N LYS A 631 -12.91 -11.55 -17.96
CA LYS A 631 -12.16 -12.10 -19.09
C LYS A 631 -11.77 -13.55 -18.86
N VAL A 632 -11.17 -13.87 -17.70
CA VAL A 632 -10.80 -15.25 -17.33
C VAL A 632 -12.04 -16.16 -17.28
N LEU A 633 -13.14 -15.68 -16.71
CA LEU A 633 -14.38 -16.46 -16.65
C LEU A 633 -14.97 -16.74 -18.04
N ARG A 634 -14.82 -15.81 -19.00
CA ARG A 634 -15.24 -16.05 -20.39
C ARG A 634 -14.36 -17.09 -21.08
N GLU A 635 -13.04 -17.00 -20.92
CA GLU A 635 -12.09 -18.01 -21.43
C GLU A 635 -12.46 -19.40 -20.88
N ASN A 636 -12.72 -19.53 -19.58
CA ASN A 636 -13.18 -20.79 -18.98
C ASN A 636 -14.53 -21.27 -19.54
N ILE A 637 -15.47 -20.37 -19.85
CA ILE A 637 -16.75 -20.74 -20.47
C ILE A 637 -16.53 -21.30 -21.87
N GLU A 638 -15.68 -20.66 -22.67
CA GLU A 638 -15.34 -21.11 -24.02
C GLU A 638 -14.74 -22.52 -23.98
N GLU A 639 -13.78 -22.76 -23.08
CA GLU A 639 -13.17 -24.09 -22.87
C GLU A 639 -14.18 -25.15 -22.41
N LEU A 640 -15.15 -24.79 -21.55
CA LEU A 640 -16.21 -25.69 -21.12
C LEU A 640 -17.23 -25.96 -22.24
N GLU A 641 -17.49 -24.99 -23.12
CA GLU A 641 -18.33 -25.17 -24.30
C GLU A 641 -17.67 -26.13 -25.30
N GLU A 642 -16.35 -26.04 -25.49
CA GLU A 642 -15.58 -27.02 -26.26
C GLU A 642 -15.63 -28.43 -25.63
N LEU A 643 -15.49 -28.53 -24.30
CA LEU A 643 -15.63 -29.81 -23.59
C LEU A 643 -17.02 -30.42 -23.78
N LEU A 644 -18.07 -29.59 -23.75
CA LEU A 644 -19.45 -30.00 -23.97
C LEU A 644 -19.66 -30.56 -25.38
N GLU A 645 -19.05 -29.92 -26.39
CA GLU A 645 -19.06 -30.40 -27.78
C GLU A 645 -18.27 -31.70 -27.93
N ALA A 646 -17.14 -31.85 -27.23
CA ALA A 646 -16.36 -33.08 -27.23
C ALA A 646 -17.13 -34.28 -26.65
N TYR A 647 -17.95 -34.08 -25.61
CA TYR A 647 -18.85 -35.13 -25.13
C TYR A 647 -19.97 -35.44 -26.14
N ARG A 648 -20.60 -34.41 -26.72
CA ARG A 648 -21.71 -34.57 -27.67
C ARG A 648 -21.30 -35.25 -28.98
N SER A 649 -20.08 -35.00 -29.44
CA SER A 649 -19.51 -35.60 -30.63
C SER A 649 -18.98 -37.02 -30.40
N GLY A 650 -18.96 -37.51 -29.16
CA GLY A 650 -18.38 -38.81 -28.79
C GLY A 650 -16.85 -38.84 -28.80
N MET A 651 -16.20 -37.68 -28.92
CA MET A 651 -14.74 -37.54 -28.88
C MET A 651 -14.18 -37.84 -27.48
N LEU A 652 -14.94 -37.48 -26.44
CA LEU A 652 -14.70 -37.87 -25.05
C LEU A 652 -15.89 -38.66 -24.53
N VAL A 653 -15.59 -39.64 -23.67
CA VAL A 653 -16.61 -40.49 -23.03
C VAL A 653 -16.92 -39.89 -21.66
N GLU A 654 -18.20 -39.71 -21.37
CA GLU A 654 -18.68 -39.27 -20.06
C GLU A 654 -18.31 -40.27 -18.97
N LYS A 655 -18.07 -39.74 -17.76
CA LYS A 655 -17.86 -40.51 -16.54
C LYS A 655 -18.97 -40.14 -15.54
N PHE A 656 -19.54 -41.15 -14.90
CA PHE A 656 -20.64 -41.02 -13.95
C PHE A 656 -20.21 -41.43 -12.55
#